data_AF-A0A8J4U242-F1
#
_entry.id   AF-A0A8J4U242-F1
#
_cell.length_a   1.000
_cell.length_b   1.000
_cell.length_c   1.000
_cell.angle_alpha   90.00
_cell.angle_beta   90.00
_cell.angle_gamma   90.00
#
_symmetry.space_group_name_H-M   'P 1'
#
loop_
_entity.id
_entity.type
_entity.pdbx_description
1 polymer ?
#
loop_
_entity_poly.entity_id
_entity_poly.type
_entity_poly.pdbx_seq_one_letter_code
_entity_poly.pdbx_strand_id
1 'polypeptide(L)'
;LALRNALRYFPPSLHASLAPEFAQELTQYGHIYMYRFCPTLRMRAYPIGQYPCRCKQAAAIMHMIMNNLDPAVAQFPQELVTYGGNGQVFSNWAQFWLVFHYLSTMTEEQTLVMYSGHPLGLFPSLPSSPRCVITNGMVIPNYSSRESYEKMFALGNTMYGQMTAGSYCYIGPQGIVHGTMLTVLNAGRRYLGTGDLRGRVFVSSGLGGMSGAQAKAAVISGCIGVIAEVDEAPLRKRHEQGWVMEVTKDLDHCIQRIREAKKSKTVLSLGYHGNIVALWERLWQEYERTGELLVDLASDQTSLHNPFSGGYYPVQLGFTQANQLMNSDPQRFRDAVHESLRRHVAAINKLSEKGMFFWDYGNAFLLEAKRAGAEVEKTGGGATEFKYPSYVQHIMGDIFSLGFGPFRWVCTSGNPADLEQTDNIATTVLEEISATVPERVRQQYSDNIRWIREAGKHNMVVGSQARILYSDQRGRASIALAINQAVALGRVTAPVVISRDHHDVSGTDSPFRETSNIYDGSAFCADMAVQNVIGDAFRGATWVALHNGGGVGWGEVMNGGFGLVLDGTEEAAKRARMMLNWDVSNGLCFGCNQQRPCVCAARPVFVRTHSLDSASGWLLRNKLNSCLPLSRSASPKDPPLSESDVSTTLSLAQRKGPLPPVPRKRDTDTSYYEHLNQKITIPLPPSFPAPKLNINTTAVKKSASFSPGGNSSLGNTMQKSVDFSALTGGDCSLELAFLLDSSESAKDNHGQEKQLVTEVVERLQDMKLQSGSRLSFRSALLQYSSHVILEQTFSQWKGVANFKDNIAPITYIGQGTYVTYAITNLTHLYLNESGTGSVKVAVLLYDGVSHPKNPDVLSAVIDAKNQGVRFFAIGVTPAARETSKQAQLRMLASSPPHSYLHNLQDKDIVTKIINELMKLADEACPLEKRCVCEKGERGPSGPAGKRGRPGDDGNPGTKGQKGEGGQPGLPGLNGGEGKSGSRGEKGERGECGMPGVKGDRGPEGPVGVSGNRGLQGLPGPNGDIGPQGPAGHK
;
A
#
# COMPACT_ATOMS: atom_id res chain seq x y z
N LEU A 1 -16.79 16.93 -4.40
CA LEU A 1 -15.38 17.28 -4.71
C LEU A 1 -14.71 16.25 -5.61
N ALA A 2 -14.73 14.95 -5.26
CA ALA A 2 -14.17 13.86 -6.08
C ALA A 2 -14.56 13.95 -7.57
N LEU A 3 -15.85 14.15 -7.88
CA LEU A 3 -16.33 14.31 -9.26
C LEU A 3 -15.66 15.46 -10.00
N ARG A 4 -15.55 16.63 -9.35
CA ARG A 4 -14.86 17.79 -9.95
C ARG A 4 -13.40 17.47 -10.25
N ASN A 5 -12.74 16.73 -9.36
CA ASN A 5 -11.35 16.31 -9.57
C ASN A 5 -11.24 15.28 -10.71
N ALA A 6 -12.16 14.33 -10.82
CA ALA A 6 -12.19 13.37 -11.93
C ALA A 6 -12.45 14.05 -13.29
N LEU A 7 -13.38 15.01 -13.34
CA LEU A 7 -13.75 15.72 -14.55
C LEU A 7 -12.66 16.64 -15.10
N ARG A 8 -11.61 16.95 -14.32
CA ARG A 8 -10.48 17.80 -14.76
C ARG A 8 -9.72 17.24 -15.97
N TYR A 9 -9.80 15.92 -16.18
CA TYR A 9 -9.14 15.23 -17.28
C TYR A 9 -9.89 15.34 -18.62
N PHE A 10 -11.11 15.90 -18.61
CA PHE A 10 -12.00 15.91 -19.77
C PHE A 10 -12.46 17.33 -20.10
N PRO A 11 -12.71 17.63 -21.39
CA PRO A 11 -13.25 18.92 -21.79
C PRO A 11 -14.64 19.15 -21.17
N PRO A 12 -15.00 20.41 -20.84
CA PRO A 12 -16.28 20.74 -20.20
C PRO A 12 -17.52 20.23 -20.95
N SER A 13 -17.45 20.09 -22.27
CA SER A 13 -18.53 19.55 -23.11
C SER A 13 -18.91 18.10 -22.77
N LEU A 14 -17.99 17.31 -22.18
CA LEU A 14 -18.25 15.94 -21.77
C LEU A 14 -18.69 15.81 -20.31
N HIS A 15 -18.64 16.89 -19.52
CA HIS A 15 -18.90 16.83 -18.08
C HIS A 15 -20.33 16.39 -17.78
N ALA A 16 -21.32 16.87 -18.53
CA ALA A 16 -22.71 16.48 -18.33
C ALA A 16 -22.93 14.97 -18.54
N SER A 17 -22.17 14.34 -19.44
CA SER A 17 -22.25 12.90 -19.69
C SER A 17 -21.43 12.06 -18.71
N LEU A 18 -20.24 12.53 -18.31
CA LEU A 18 -19.30 11.75 -17.49
C LEU A 18 -19.55 11.92 -15.99
N ALA A 19 -20.12 13.05 -15.54
CA ALA A 19 -20.34 13.29 -14.12
C ALA A 19 -21.28 12.25 -13.47
N PRO A 20 -22.40 11.84 -14.09
CA PRO A 20 -23.27 10.80 -13.54
C PRO A 20 -22.56 9.43 -13.49
N GLU A 21 -21.82 9.09 -14.55
CA GLU A 21 -21.04 7.85 -14.66
C GLU A 21 -19.98 7.76 -13.53
N PHE A 22 -19.21 8.83 -13.33
CA PHE A 22 -18.21 8.89 -12.26
C PHE A 22 -18.84 8.94 -10.86
N ALA A 23 -20.04 9.52 -10.71
CA ALA A 23 -20.78 9.49 -9.45
C ALA A 23 -21.23 8.07 -9.12
N GLN A 24 -21.68 7.33 -10.12
CA GLN A 24 -22.02 5.93 -9.99
C GLN A 24 -20.80 5.10 -9.60
N GLU A 25 -19.66 5.27 -10.29
CA GLU A 25 -18.44 4.55 -9.92
C GLU A 25 -18.00 4.85 -8.48
N LEU A 26 -17.99 6.12 -8.07
CA LEU A 26 -17.62 6.50 -6.71
C LEU A 26 -18.53 5.85 -5.67
N THR A 27 -19.83 5.77 -5.97
CA THR A 27 -20.82 5.17 -5.07
C THR A 27 -20.63 3.65 -5.02
N GLN A 28 -20.45 3.01 -6.17
CA GLN A 28 -20.40 1.55 -6.31
C GLN A 28 -19.07 0.93 -5.85
N TYR A 29 -17.96 1.60 -6.12
CA TYR A 29 -16.63 1.04 -5.92
C TYR A 29 -15.80 1.80 -4.87
N GLY A 30 -16.35 2.89 -4.31
CA GLY A 30 -15.62 3.77 -3.39
C GLY A 30 -14.54 4.62 -4.06
N HIS A 31 -14.40 4.53 -5.40
CA HIS A 31 -13.38 5.25 -6.18
C HIS A 31 -13.81 5.42 -7.64
N ILE A 32 -13.24 6.42 -8.33
CA ILE A 32 -13.53 6.72 -9.74
C ILE A 32 -12.38 6.18 -10.60
N TYR A 33 -12.54 4.97 -11.12
CA TYR A 33 -11.53 4.30 -11.96
C TYR A 33 -11.61 4.73 -13.43
N MET A 34 -12.75 5.25 -13.86
CA MET A 34 -13.09 5.63 -15.22
C MET A 34 -13.06 4.42 -16.16
N TYR A 35 -13.79 3.36 -15.81
CA TYR A 35 -13.77 2.06 -16.51
C TYR A 35 -14.10 2.16 -18.00
N ARG A 36 -14.90 3.16 -18.39
CA ARG A 36 -15.17 3.49 -19.81
C ARG A 36 -13.90 3.66 -20.64
N PHE A 37 -12.81 4.10 -20.02
CA PHE A 37 -11.53 4.31 -20.68
C PHE A 37 -10.55 3.15 -20.46
N CYS A 38 -10.97 2.03 -19.86
CA CYS A 38 -10.16 0.82 -19.84
C CYS A 38 -9.91 0.35 -21.29
N PRO A 39 -8.65 0.19 -21.72
CA PRO A 39 -8.35 -0.17 -23.09
C PRO A 39 -8.83 -1.59 -23.42
N THR A 40 -9.36 -1.78 -24.62
CA THR A 40 -9.72 -3.10 -25.15
C THR A 40 -8.51 -3.90 -25.66
N LEU A 41 -7.34 -3.27 -25.79
CA LEU A 41 -6.11 -3.95 -26.18
C LEU A 41 -5.67 -4.93 -25.10
N ARG A 42 -5.07 -6.06 -25.51
CA ARG A 42 -4.54 -7.04 -24.56
C ARG A 42 -3.40 -6.40 -23.76
N MET A 43 -3.63 -6.16 -22.46
CA MET A 43 -2.63 -5.58 -21.57
C MET A 43 -1.53 -6.60 -21.29
N ARG A 44 -0.33 -6.32 -21.82
CA ARG A 44 0.89 -7.09 -21.64
C ARG A 44 2.09 -6.28 -22.11
N ALA A 45 3.30 -6.66 -21.69
CA ALA A 45 4.50 -6.10 -22.28
C ALA A 45 4.68 -6.56 -23.75
N TYR A 46 4.69 -5.61 -24.69
CA TYR A 46 5.05 -5.83 -26.09
C TYR A 46 6.55 -5.59 -26.34
N PRO A 47 7.16 -6.18 -27.39
CA PRO A 47 8.51 -5.84 -27.79
C PRO A 47 8.69 -4.32 -27.98
N ILE A 48 9.80 -3.77 -27.50
CA ILE A 48 10.00 -2.31 -27.40
C ILE A 48 9.85 -1.55 -28.73
N GLY A 49 10.17 -2.18 -29.85
CA GLY A 49 10.01 -1.58 -31.18
C GLY A 49 8.56 -1.37 -31.62
N GLN A 50 7.58 -1.91 -30.89
CA GLN A 50 6.14 -1.77 -31.21
C GLN A 50 5.51 -0.54 -30.55
N TYR A 51 6.20 0.14 -29.63
CA TYR A 51 5.67 1.36 -29.01
C TYR A 51 5.94 2.57 -29.91
N PRO A 52 4.93 3.42 -30.17
CA PRO A 52 5.05 4.57 -31.05
C PRO A 52 5.70 5.78 -30.34
N CYS A 53 6.92 5.61 -29.82
CA CYS A 53 7.64 6.64 -29.08
C CYS A 53 8.72 7.32 -29.93
N ARG A 54 8.92 8.62 -29.72
CA ARG A 54 10.07 9.35 -30.27
C ARG A 54 11.39 9.01 -29.58
N CYS A 55 11.33 8.65 -28.29
CA CYS A 55 12.48 8.28 -27.48
C CYS A 55 12.38 6.83 -27.01
N LYS A 56 13.45 6.04 -27.20
CA LYS A 56 13.49 4.62 -26.77
C LYS A 56 13.34 4.43 -25.26
N GLN A 57 13.84 5.37 -24.47
CA GLN A 57 13.69 5.33 -23.01
C GLN A 57 12.22 5.46 -22.59
N ALA A 58 11.42 6.26 -23.31
CA ALA A 58 9.99 6.36 -23.06
C ALA A 58 9.24 5.07 -23.47
N ALA A 59 9.64 4.44 -24.58
CA ALA A 59 9.13 3.13 -24.98
C ALA A 59 9.41 2.05 -23.92
N ALA A 60 10.60 2.07 -23.31
CA ALA A 60 10.92 1.17 -22.20
C ALA A 60 10.02 1.42 -20.98
N ILE A 61 9.71 2.68 -20.63
CA ILE A 61 8.78 2.99 -19.54
C ILE A 61 7.37 2.46 -19.86
N MET A 62 6.87 2.64 -21.10
CA MET A 62 5.59 2.08 -21.54
C MET A 62 5.59 0.55 -21.45
N HIS A 63 6.67 -0.11 -21.90
CA HIS A 63 6.84 -1.56 -21.78
C HIS A 63 6.67 -2.03 -20.33
N MET A 64 7.30 -1.33 -19.39
CA MET A 64 7.23 -1.68 -17.99
C MET A 64 5.86 -1.40 -17.36
N ILE A 65 5.20 -0.30 -17.73
CA ILE A 65 3.83 0.00 -17.29
C ILE A 65 2.87 -1.09 -17.75
N MET A 66 2.95 -1.51 -19.02
CA MET A 66 2.09 -2.57 -19.53
C MET A 66 2.36 -3.93 -18.87
N ASN A 67 3.61 -4.20 -18.47
CA ASN A 67 3.93 -5.38 -17.68
C ASN A 67 3.25 -5.36 -16.31
N ASN A 68 3.31 -4.22 -15.60
CA ASN A 68 2.70 -4.07 -14.28
C ASN A 68 1.17 -4.22 -14.29
N LEU A 69 0.53 -4.05 -15.45
CA LEU A 69 -0.91 -4.20 -15.65
C LEU A 69 -1.29 -5.48 -16.42
N ASP A 70 -0.33 -6.33 -16.78
CA ASP A 70 -0.61 -7.61 -17.42
C ASP A 70 -1.46 -8.48 -16.49
N PRO A 71 -2.61 -9.04 -16.92
CA PRO A 71 -3.44 -9.91 -16.08
C PRO A 71 -2.74 -11.16 -15.55
N ALA A 72 -1.63 -11.59 -16.17
CA ALA A 72 -0.80 -12.66 -15.63
C ALA A 72 0.07 -12.19 -14.45
N VAL A 73 0.36 -10.89 -14.37
CA VAL A 73 1.27 -10.26 -13.40
C VAL A 73 0.50 -9.56 -12.28
N ALA A 74 -0.49 -8.74 -12.63
CA ALA A 74 -1.24 -7.87 -11.75
C ALA A 74 -2.34 -8.61 -10.97
N GLN A 75 -2.60 -8.16 -9.75
CA GLN A 75 -3.64 -8.72 -8.88
C GLN A 75 -5.05 -8.30 -9.33
N PHE A 76 -5.28 -7.00 -9.57
CA PHE A 76 -6.54 -6.44 -10.07
C PHE A 76 -6.25 -5.42 -11.18
N PRO A 77 -5.96 -5.89 -12.42
CA PRO A 77 -5.49 -5.02 -13.50
C PRO A 77 -6.53 -3.99 -13.95
N GLN A 78 -7.83 -4.31 -13.87
CA GLN A 78 -8.91 -3.37 -14.23
C GLN A 78 -8.99 -2.16 -13.28
N GLU A 79 -8.66 -2.38 -12.01
CA GLU A 79 -8.55 -1.37 -10.95
C GLU A 79 -7.14 -0.78 -10.86
N LEU A 80 -6.28 -1.11 -11.83
CA LEU A 80 -4.89 -0.68 -11.96
C LEU A 80 -4.00 -1.10 -10.77
N VAL A 81 -4.39 -2.15 -10.03
CA VAL A 81 -3.66 -2.69 -8.88
C VAL A 81 -2.73 -3.83 -9.33
N THR A 82 -1.42 -3.66 -9.12
CA THR A 82 -0.44 -4.70 -9.41
C THR A 82 -0.34 -5.72 -8.27
N TYR A 83 -0.17 -5.29 -7.01
CA TYR A 83 -0.06 -6.19 -5.86
C TYR A 83 -0.26 -5.47 -4.53
N GLY A 84 -0.29 -6.23 -3.43
CA GLY A 84 -0.35 -5.68 -2.08
C GLY A 84 -1.74 -5.17 -1.70
N GLY A 85 -2.80 -5.68 -2.34
CA GLY A 85 -4.19 -5.30 -2.10
C GLY A 85 -4.60 -4.02 -2.83
N ASN A 86 -3.83 -2.94 -2.70
CA ASN A 86 -4.14 -1.62 -3.28
C ASN A 86 -2.92 -0.90 -3.89
N GLY A 87 -1.80 -1.61 -4.12
CA GLY A 87 -0.62 -1.06 -4.79
C GLY A 87 -0.88 -0.80 -6.28
N GLN A 88 -1.06 0.45 -6.66
CA GLN A 88 -1.53 0.86 -7.98
C GLN A 88 -0.45 1.43 -8.90
N VAL A 89 -0.68 1.27 -10.20
CA VAL A 89 0.11 1.87 -11.27
C VAL A 89 -0.37 3.31 -11.57
N PHE A 90 -1.68 3.50 -11.62
CA PHE A 90 -2.35 4.81 -11.70
C PHE A 90 -3.63 4.78 -10.87
N SER A 91 -4.16 5.96 -10.52
CA SER A 91 -5.41 6.08 -9.79
C SER A 91 -6.64 5.81 -10.68
N ASN A 92 -6.55 6.08 -11.99
CA ASN A 92 -7.65 5.89 -12.94
C ASN A 92 -7.17 5.76 -14.40
N TRP A 93 -8.04 5.31 -15.30
CA TRP A 93 -7.72 5.06 -16.70
C TRP A 93 -7.47 6.32 -17.54
N ALA A 94 -7.95 7.51 -17.16
CA ALA A 94 -7.57 8.73 -17.85
C ALA A 94 -6.08 9.06 -17.67
N GLN A 95 -5.55 8.82 -16.47
CA GLN A 95 -4.12 8.97 -16.20
C GLN A 95 -3.28 8.02 -17.05
N PHE A 96 -3.69 6.76 -17.20
CA PHE A 96 -3.04 5.79 -18.09
C PHE A 96 -2.90 6.34 -19.52
N TRP A 97 -3.99 6.82 -20.12
CA TRP A 97 -3.96 7.33 -21.50
C TRP A 97 -3.12 8.59 -21.66
N LEU A 98 -3.21 9.53 -20.72
CA LEU A 98 -2.41 10.75 -20.76
C LEU A 98 -0.91 10.44 -20.63
N VAL A 99 -0.55 9.50 -19.75
CA VAL A 99 0.84 9.04 -19.62
C VAL A 99 1.32 8.40 -20.91
N PHE A 100 0.53 7.52 -21.53
CA PHE A 100 0.88 6.89 -22.80
C PHE A 100 1.02 7.92 -23.92
N HIS A 101 0.16 8.94 -23.95
CA HIS A 101 0.27 10.06 -24.89
C HIS A 101 1.57 10.86 -24.68
N TYR A 102 1.90 11.24 -23.45
CA TYR A 102 3.12 11.98 -23.15
C TYR A 102 4.38 11.15 -23.44
N LEU A 103 4.42 9.88 -23.05
CA LEU A 103 5.56 8.99 -23.34
C LEU A 103 5.73 8.73 -24.84
N SER A 104 4.65 8.71 -25.62
CA SER A 104 4.73 8.56 -27.07
C SER A 104 5.31 9.79 -27.77
N THR A 105 5.03 11.00 -27.24
CA THR A 105 5.36 12.28 -27.90
C THR A 105 6.61 12.96 -27.35
N MET A 106 7.07 12.60 -26.15
CA MET A 106 8.20 13.25 -25.50
C MET A 106 9.52 13.04 -26.22
N THR A 107 10.42 14.03 -26.09
CA THR A 107 11.80 13.94 -26.58
C THR A 107 12.78 13.54 -25.47
N GLU A 108 14.05 13.37 -25.82
CA GLU A 108 15.13 13.14 -24.86
C GLU A 108 15.44 14.37 -24.00
N GLU A 109 14.93 15.55 -24.37
CA GLU A 109 15.13 16.81 -23.64
C GLU A 109 13.93 17.15 -22.76
N GLN A 110 13.14 16.15 -22.39
CA GLN A 110 11.96 16.32 -21.54
C GLN A 110 11.92 15.29 -20.42
N THR A 111 11.29 15.70 -19.32
CA THR A 111 10.93 14.86 -18.18
C THR A 111 9.43 14.93 -17.95
N LEU A 112 8.77 13.77 -17.91
CA LEU A 112 7.40 13.62 -17.45
C LEU A 112 7.36 13.64 -15.93
N VAL A 113 6.62 14.60 -15.37
CA VAL A 113 6.46 14.74 -13.92
C VAL A 113 5.16 14.08 -13.46
N MET A 114 5.26 13.12 -12.53
CA MET A 114 4.16 12.29 -12.06
C MET A 114 3.83 12.55 -10.59
N TYR A 115 2.56 12.88 -10.32
CA TYR A 115 2.00 13.20 -9.00
C TYR A 115 0.96 12.14 -8.61
N SER A 116 1.38 11.09 -7.91
CA SER A 116 0.52 9.99 -7.46
C SER A 116 -0.36 9.42 -8.59
N GLY A 117 0.30 9.01 -9.68
CA GLY A 117 -0.35 8.55 -10.91
C GLY A 117 -0.80 9.67 -11.87
N HIS A 118 -1.03 10.90 -11.40
CA HIS A 118 -1.39 12.01 -12.29
C HIS A 118 -0.18 12.49 -13.12
N PRO A 119 -0.25 12.50 -14.46
CA PRO A 119 0.76 13.15 -15.27
C PRO A 119 0.57 14.66 -15.25
N LEU A 120 1.41 15.38 -14.48
CA LEU A 120 1.35 16.84 -14.40
C LEU A 120 1.70 17.47 -15.76
N GLY A 121 2.70 16.91 -16.45
CA GLY A 121 3.09 17.34 -17.79
C GLY A 121 4.55 17.04 -18.12
N LEU A 122 4.93 17.40 -19.34
CA LEU A 122 6.30 17.35 -19.85
C LEU A 122 7.00 18.68 -19.58
N PHE A 123 8.17 18.64 -18.94
CA PHE A 123 9.00 19.81 -18.67
C PHE A 123 10.36 19.66 -19.36
N PRO A 124 10.95 20.75 -19.88
CA PRO A 124 12.29 20.69 -20.46
C PRO A 124 13.35 20.18 -19.46
N SER A 125 14.26 19.35 -19.95
CA SER A 125 15.35 18.73 -19.17
C SER A 125 16.55 18.44 -20.07
N LEU A 126 17.61 17.85 -19.52
CA LEU A 126 18.76 17.40 -20.30
C LEU A 126 18.57 15.94 -20.78
N PRO A 127 19.25 15.51 -21.86
CA PRO A 127 19.28 14.10 -22.27
C PRO A 127 19.71 13.14 -21.16
N SER A 128 20.60 13.58 -20.26
CA SER A 128 21.06 12.82 -19.11
C SER A 128 20.08 12.80 -17.92
N SER A 129 19.06 13.66 -17.92
CA SER A 129 18.01 13.67 -16.89
C SER A 129 17.07 12.46 -17.03
N PRO A 130 16.29 12.13 -15.98
CA PRO A 130 15.27 11.10 -16.09
C PRO A 130 14.17 11.51 -17.08
N ARG A 131 13.65 10.55 -17.86
CA ARG A 131 12.46 10.73 -18.68
C ARG A 131 11.19 10.81 -17.85
N CYS A 132 11.21 10.26 -16.63
CA CYS A 132 10.09 10.34 -15.71
C CYS A 132 10.56 10.51 -14.26
N VAL A 133 9.90 11.40 -13.52
CA VAL A 133 10.08 11.57 -12.07
C VAL A 133 8.76 11.30 -11.38
N ILE A 134 8.75 10.33 -10.47
CA ILE A 134 7.53 9.78 -9.87
C ILE A 134 7.50 10.04 -8.38
N THR A 135 6.37 10.56 -7.92
CA THR A 135 6.04 10.59 -6.50
C THR A 135 4.70 9.90 -6.30
N ASN A 136 4.60 8.97 -5.34
CA ASN A 136 3.33 8.31 -5.03
C ASN A 136 3.06 8.33 -3.53
N GLY A 137 1.91 8.85 -3.13
CA GLY A 137 1.52 8.88 -1.73
C GLY A 137 2.22 9.92 -0.87
N MET A 138 2.97 10.85 -1.47
CA MET A 138 3.66 11.92 -0.73
C MET A 138 2.65 12.85 -0.07
N VAL A 139 2.66 12.89 1.26
CA VAL A 139 1.75 13.69 2.08
C VAL A 139 2.52 14.32 3.23
N ILE A 140 2.09 15.49 3.68
CA ILE A 140 2.64 16.14 4.88
C ILE A 140 2.51 15.17 6.06
N PRO A 141 3.57 14.90 6.84
CA PRO A 141 3.59 13.82 7.83
C PRO A 141 2.37 13.77 8.77
N ASN A 142 1.93 14.92 9.31
CA ASN A 142 0.78 15.02 10.21
C ASN A 142 -0.58 14.63 9.58
N TYR A 143 -0.62 14.47 8.25
CA TYR A 143 -1.81 14.08 7.48
C TYR A 143 -1.63 12.72 6.79
N SER A 144 -0.57 11.98 7.14
CA SER A 144 -0.24 10.67 6.55
C SER A 144 -0.95 9.51 7.27
N SER A 145 -2.16 9.72 7.80
CA SER A 145 -2.96 8.63 8.39
C SER A 145 -3.65 7.80 7.31
N ARG A 146 -3.99 6.54 7.62
CA ARG A 146 -4.73 5.66 6.69
C ARG A 146 -6.10 6.21 6.30
N GLU A 147 -6.83 6.80 7.26
CA GLU A 147 -8.11 7.47 6.99
C GLU A 147 -7.94 8.65 6.02
N SER A 148 -6.89 9.46 6.21
CA SER A 148 -6.59 10.57 5.31
C SER A 148 -6.26 10.06 3.91
N TYR A 149 -5.50 8.97 3.80
CA TYR A 149 -5.23 8.29 2.55
C TYR A 149 -6.52 7.87 1.83
N GLU A 150 -7.41 7.13 2.48
CA GLU A 150 -8.65 6.64 1.88
C GLU A 150 -9.50 7.80 1.33
N LYS A 151 -9.61 8.88 2.10
CA LYS A 151 -10.29 10.11 1.65
C LYS A 151 -9.60 10.74 0.44
N MET A 152 -8.27 10.90 0.47
CA MET A 152 -7.54 11.51 -0.64
C MET A 152 -7.53 10.64 -1.90
N PHE A 153 -7.52 9.32 -1.73
CA PHE A 153 -7.61 8.35 -2.81
C PHE A 153 -8.95 8.47 -3.52
N ALA A 154 -10.07 8.41 -2.79
CA ALA A 154 -11.42 8.59 -3.34
C ALA A 154 -11.62 9.98 -4.00
N LEU A 155 -10.93 11.02 -3.50
CA LEU A 155 -10.91 12.34 -4.12
C LEU A 155 -10.07 12.41 -5.42
N GLY A 156 -9.31 11.37 -5.76
CA GLY A 156 -8.39 11.34 -6.90
C GLY A 156 -7.16 12.25 -6.72
N ASN A 157 -6.73 12.46 -5.47
CA ASN A 157 -5.59 13.32 -5.13
C ASN A 157 -4.29 12.54 -4.88
N THR A 158 -4.40 11.27 -4.49
CA THR A 158 -3.25 10.41 -4.27
C THR A 158 -3.55 8.97 -4.66
N MET A 159 -2.53 8.11 -4.62
CA MET A 159 -2.64 6.66 -4.77
C MET A 159 -1.52 5.99 -3.97
N TYR A 160 -1.73 4.74 -3.58
CA TYR A 160 -0.68 3.94 -2.94
C TYR A 160 0.15 3.22 -4.00
N GLY A 161 1.41 3.63 -4.18
CA GLY A 161 2.31 3.06 -5.20
C GLY A 161 3.03 1.78 -4.76
N GLN A 162 2.84 1.33 -3.52
CA GLN A 162 3.64 0.26 -2.89
C GLN A 162 5.15 0.55 -3.09
N MET A 163 5.93 -0.40 -3.57
CA MET A 163 7.32 -0.25 -3.99
C MET A 163 7.36 -0.24 -5.51
N THR A 164 7.07 -1.37 -6.15
CA THR A 164 7.31 -1.55 -7.59
C THR A 164 6.07 -1.40 -8.48
N ALA A 165 4.89 -1.24 -7.87
CA ALA A 165 3.62 -1.05 -8.57
C ALA A 165 3.58 0.34 -9.23
N GLY A 166 3.71 1.40 -8.43
CA GLY A 166 3.67 2.78 -8.90
C GLY A 166 4.98 3.27 -9.53
N SER A 167 6.06 2.50 -9.47
CA SER A 167 7.36 2.82 -10.08
C SER A 167 7.68 1.99 -11.32
N TYR A 168 6.69 1.20 -11.78
CA TYR A 168 6.73 0.50 -13.07
C TYR A 168 7.88 -0.51 -13.16
N CYS A 169 8.08 -1.35 -12.15
CA CYS A 169 9.16 -2.35 -12.19
C CYS A 169 8.86 -3.67 -11.48
N TYR A 170 7.58 -4.03 -11.37
CA TYR A 170 7.17 -5.33 -10.85
C TYR A 170 7.35 -6.41 -11.93
N ILE A 171 7.87 -7.59 -11.54
CA ILE A 171 8.26 -8.67 -12.46
C ILE A 171 7.65 -10.01 -12.06
N GLY A 172 6.48 -9.96 -11.40
CA GLY A 172 5.84 -11.12 -10.83
C GLY A 172 6.53 -11.61 -9.55
N PRO A 173 6.23 -12.85 -9.12
CA PRO A 173 6.54 -13.29 -7.77
C PRO A 173 7.98 -13.83 -7.61
N GLN A 174 8.76 -13.91 -8.70
CA GLN A 174 10.16 -14.34 -8.64
C GLN A 174 11.03 -13.49 -7.69
N GLY A 175 10.70 -12.20 -7.54
CA GLY A 175 11.38 -11.31 -6.60
C GLY A 175 11.30 -11.80 -5.16
N ILE A 176 10.11 -12.25 -4.75
CA ILE A 176 9.86 -12.73 -3.40
C ILE A 176 10.48 -14.12 -3.21
N VAL A 177 10.34 -15.02 -4.19
CA VAL A 177 10.95 -16.37 -4.12
C VAL A 177 12.46 -16.28 -3.91
N HIS A 178 13.14 -15.38 -4.63
CA HIS A 178 14.57 -15.15 -4.47
C HIS A 178 14.92 -14.63 -3.06
N GLY A 179 14.25 -13.57 -2.61
CA GLY A 179 14.49 -13.00 -1.27
C GLY A 179 14.26 -14.02 -0.14
N THR A 180 13.22 -14.85 -0.26
CA THR A 180 12.94 -15.93 0.70
C THR A 180 13.97 -17.05 0.65
N MET A 181 14.44 -17.42 -0.53
CA MET A 181 15.51 -18.41 -0.67
C MET A 181 16.79 -17.94 0.03
N LEU A 182 17.19 -16.68 -0.19
CA LEU A 182 18.35 -16.09 0.51
C LEU A 182 18.13 -16.03 2.03
N THR A 183 16.92 -15.69 2.48
CA THR A 183 16.60 -15.63 3.91
C THR A 183 16.77 -17.00 4.56
N VAL A 184 16.21 -18.05 3.95
CA VAL A 184 16.28 -19.43 4.47
C VAL A 184 17.72 -19.96 4.45
N LEU A 185 18.48 -19.74 3.38
CA LEU A 185 19.89 -20.15 3.32
C LEU A 185 20.76 -19.45 4.37
N ASN A 186 20.59 -18.14 4.55
CA ASN A 186 21.35 -17.40 5.55
C ASN A 186 20.91 -17.75 6.98
N ALA A 187 19.61 -18.02 7.21
CA ALA A 187 19.14 -18.55 8.48
C ALA A 187 19.78 -19.91 8.81
N GLY A 188 19.84 -20.81 7.82
CA GLY A 188 20.51 -22.11 7.97
C GLY A 188 21.98 -21.99 8.36
N ARG A 189 22.74 -21.10 7.69
CA ARG A 189 24.15 -20.88 8.03
C ARG A 189 24.33 -20.27 9.42
N ARG A 190 23.50 -19.29 9.78
CA ARG A 190 23.63 -18.54 11.03
C ARG A 190 23.19 -19.35 12.25
N TYR A 191 22.08 -20.07 12.14
CA TYR A 191 21.41 -20.69 13.29
C TYR A 191 21.57 -22.21 13.34
N LEU A 192 21.76 -22.86 12.20
CA LEU A 192 22.02 -24.30 12.14
C LEU A 192 23.50 -24.64 11.83
N GLY A 193 24.33 -23.64 11.55
CA GLY A 193 25.74 -23.82 11.23
C GLY A 193 26.00 -24.51 9.88
N THR A 194 25.02 -24.56 8.96
CA THR A 194 25.13 -25.29 7.68
C THR A 194 24.52 -24.51 6.51
N GLY A 195 25.19 -24.54 5.36
CA GLY A 195 24.63 -24.06 4.08
C GLY A 195 23.88 -25.15 3.29
N ASP A 196 24.02 -26.42 3.69
CA ASP A 196 23.25 -27.53 3.14
C ASP A 196 22.04 -27.80 4.03
N LEU A 197 20.84 -27.56 3.49
CA LEU A 197 19.58 -27.69 4.22
C LEU A 197 18.83 -28.98 3.92
N ARG A 198 19.46 -29.95 3.23
CA ARG A 198 18.85 -31.26 3.00
C ARG A 198 18.56 -31.96 4.33
N GLY A 199 17.30 -32.34 4.52
CA GLY A 199 16.80 -32.91 5.78
C GLY A 199 16.53 -31.89 6.90
N ARG A 200 16.68 -30.58 6.65
CA ARG A 200 16.25 -29.52 7.57
C ARG A 200 14.82 -29.12 7.27
N VAL A 201 14.06 -28.81 8.31
CA VAL A 201 12.63 -28.50 8.22
C VAL A 201 12.40 -27.02 8.51
N PHE A 202 11.80 -26.33 7.54
CA PHE A 202 11.33 -24.96 7.63
C PHE A 202 9.79 -24.95 7.66
N VAL A 203 9.21 -24.43 8.74
CA VAL A 203 7.76 -24.31 8.91
C VAL A 203 7.37 -22.83 8.85
N SER A 204 6.34 -22.51 8.07
CA SER A 204 5.77 -21.16 7.98
C SER A 204 4.28 -21.20 7.62
N SER A 205 3.70 -20.03 7.34
CA SER A 205 2.27 -19.83 7.10
C SER A 205 1.99 -18.88 5.93
N GLY A 206 0.81 -19.05 5.35
CA GLY A 206 0.28 -18.22 4.26
C GLY A 206 0.75 -18.67 2.88
N LEU A 207 -0.20 -18.85 1.97
CA LEU A 207 0.01 -19.18 0.55
C LEU A 207 -0.60 -18.13 -0.39
N GLY A 208 -0.86 -16.93 0.14
CA GLY A 208 -1.35 -15.76 -0.60
C GLY A 208 -0.36 -15.23 -1.64
N GLY A 209 -0.61 -14.03 -2.17
CA GLY A 209 0.13 -13.45 -3.30
C GLY A 209 1.66 -13.51 -3.16
N MET A 210 2.18 -13.01 -2.04
CA MET A 210 3.61 -13.02 -1.71
C MET A 210 4.03 -14.26 -0.92
N SER A 211 3.24 -14.67 0.08
CA SER A 211 3.59 -15.77 0.99
C SER A 211 3.61 -17.15 0.34
N GLY A 212 2.91 -17.33 -0.80
CA GLY A 212 3.04 -18.53 -1.63
C GLY A 212 4.47 -18.81 -2.12
N ALA A 213 5.32 -17.78 -2.21
CA ALA A 213 6.71 -17.91 -2.62
C ALA A 213 7.56 -18.76 -1.67
N GLN A 214 7.17 -18.87 -0.39
CA GLN A 214 7.89 -19.62 0.63
C GLN A 214 8.00 -21.11 0.28
N ALA A 215 6.93 -21.67 -0.27
CA ALA A 215 6.88 -23.07 -0.73
C ALA A 215 7.99 -23.35 -1.76
N LYS A 216 8.10 -22.49 -2.79
CA LYS A 216 9.11 -22.63 -3.83
C LYS A 216 10.52 -22.32 -3.34
N ALA A 217 10.65 -21.30 -2.49
CA ALA A 217 11.93 -20.92 -1.90
C ALA A 217 12.54 -22.04 -1.05
N ALA A 218 11.72 -22.78 -0.28
CA ALA A 218 12.16 -23.96 0.47
C ALA A 218 12.75 -25.05 -0.46
N VAL A 219 12.07 -25.33 -1.57
CA VAL A 219 12.53 -26.30 -2.58
C VAL A 219 13.86 -25.87 -3.18
N ILE A 220 13.99 -24.61 -3.62
CA ILE A 220 15.24 -24.10 -4.22
C ILE A 220 16.39 -24.08 -3.21
N SER A 221 16.08 -23.80 -1.93
CA SER A 221 17.04 -23.87 -0.82
C SER A 221 17.48 -25.31 -0.53
N GLY A 222 16.67 -26.30 -0.92
CA GLY A 222 16.93 -27.73 -0.74
C GLY A 222 16.47 -28.25 0.62
N CYS A 223 15.55 -27.55 1.29
CA CYS A 223 14.99 -27.97 2.58
C CYS A 223 13.58 -28.55 2.44
N ILE A 224 13.03 -29.00 3.57
CA ILE A 224 11.65 -29.44 3.70
C ILE A 224 10.84 -28.23 4.16
N GLY A 225 10.03 -27.66 3.27
CA GLY A 225 9.12 -26.55 3.59
C GLY A 225 7.73 -27.07 3.94
N VAL A 226 7.19 -26.71 5.11
CA VAL A 226 5.81 -26.99 5.51
C VAL A 226 5.08 -25.67 5.68
N ILE A 227 4.12 -25.38 4.80
CA ILE A 227 3.41 -24.09 4.78
C ILE A 227 1.94 -24.31 5.13
N ALA A 228 1.50 -23.79 6.26
CA ALA A 228 0.11 -23.85 6.68
C ALA A 228 -0.73 -22.76 6.01
N GLU A 229 -1.90 -23.11 5.50
CA GLU A 229 -2.86 -22.20 4.91
C GLU A 229 -4.29 -22.63 5.27
N VAL A 230 -5.09 -21.68 5.74
CA VAL A 230 -6.47 -21.92 6.19
C VAL A 230 -7.47 -21.85 5.04
N ASP A 231 -7.15 -21.11 3.98
CA ASP A 231 -7.99 -20.99 2.79
C ASP A 231 -7.55 -22.01 1.73
N GLU A 232 -8.47 -22.89 1.35
CA GLU A 232 -8.22 -23.91 0.34
C GLU A 232 -7.90 -23.31 -1.04
N ALA A 233 -8.45 -22.14 -1.38
CA ALA A 233 -8.28 -21.53 -2.69
C ALA A 233 -6.82 -21.15 -3.03
N PRO A 234 -6.10 -20.34 -2.22
CA PRO A 234 -4.69 -20.05 -2.44
C PRO A 234 -3.84 -21.31 -2.37
N LEU A 235 -4.13 -22.24 -1.47
CA LEU A 235 -3.40 -23.50 -1.34
C LEU A 235 -3.47 -24.32 -2.64
N ARG A 236 -4.68 -24.54 -3.17
CA ARG A 236 -4.88 -25.27 -4.44
C ARG A 236 -4.18 -24.56 -5.60
N LYS A 237 -4.31 -23.23 -5.67
CA LYS A 237 -3.63 -22.42 -6.69
C LYS A 237 -2.10 -22.62 -6.67
N ARG A 238 -1.47 -22.68 -5.49
CA ARG A 238 -0.01 -22.92 -5.39
C ARG A 238 0.38 -24.36 -5.71
N HIS A 239 -0.50 -25.31 -5.45
CA HIS A 239 -0.29 -26.69 -5.85
C HIS A 239 -0.37 -26.85 -7.37
N GLU A 240 -1.39 -26.28 -8.01
CA GLU A 240 -1.56 -26.26 -9.48
C GLU A 240 -0.37 -25.58 -10.20
N GLN A 241 0.23 -24.56 -9.57
CA GLN A 241 1.44 -23.89 -10.07
C GLN A 241 2.72 -24.74 -9.90
N GLY A 242 2.68 -25.86 -9.20
CA GLY A 242 3.86 -26.67 -8.87
C GLY A 242 4.80 -25.99 -7.87
N TRP A 243 4.26 -25.09 -7.04
CA TRP A 243 5.01 -24.42 -5.96
C TRP A 243 4.92 -25.21 -4.67
N VAL A 244 3.72 -25.70 -4.37
CA VAL A 244 3.46 -26.71 -3.34
C VAL A 244 3.45 -28.08 -4.02
N MET A 245 4.30 -29.00 -3.56
CA MET A 245 4.44 -30.32 -4.17
C MET A 245 3.37 -31.30 -3.68
N GLU A 246 3.04 -31.24 -2.40
CA GLU A 246 2.09 -32.14 -1.75
C GLU A 246 1.14 -31.34 -0.84
N VAL A 247 -0.07 -31.85 -0.63
CA VAL A 247 -1.08 -31.21 0.22
C VAL A 247 -1.64 -32.22 1.20
N THR A 248 -1.79 -31.82 2.46
CA THR A 248 -2.49 -32.60 3.48
C THR A 248 -3.41 -31.72 4.33
N LYS A 249 -4.52 -32.29 4.77
CA LYS A 249 -5.41 -31.70 5.80
C LYS A 249 -5.31 -32.42 7.15
N ASP A 250 -4.56 -33.51 7.20
CA ASP A 250 -4.38 -34.33 8.39
C ASP A 250 -3.01 -34.01 9.02
N LEU A 251 -3.04 -33.59 10.28
CA LEU A 251 -1.85 -33.30 11.06
C LEU A 251 -1.00 -34.55 11.30
N ASP A 252 -1.60 -35.72 11.51
CA ASP A 252 -0.83 -36.97 11.72
C ASP A 252 -0.05 -37.34 10.47
N HIS A 253 -0.71 -37.28 9.32
CA HIS A 253 -0.03 -37.43 8.04
C HIS A 253 1.05 -36.35 7.83
N CYS A 254 0.78 -35.09 8.20
CA CYS A 254 1.76 -34.02 8.10
C CYS A 254 3.04 -34.32 8.91
N ILE A 255 2.88 -34.74 10.17
CA ILE A 255 4.00 -35.12 11.04
C ILE A 255 4.76 -36.34 10.50
N GLN A 256 4.04 -37.37 10.04
CA GLN A 256 4.66 -38.54 9.42
C GLN A 256 5.49 -38.15 8.20
N ARG A 257 4.93 -37.32 7.32
CA ARG A 257 5.59 -36.89 6.09
C ARG A 257 6.85 -36.07 6.37
N ILE A 258 6.84 -35.22 7.41
CA ILE A 258 8.02 -34.49 7.89
C ILE A 258 9.12 -35.48 8.31
N ARG A 259 8.80 -36.50 9.13
CA ARG A 259 9.77 -37.52 9.56
C ARG A 259 10.37 -38.29 8.39
N GLU A 260 9.53 -38.72 7.45
CA GLU A 260 9.97 -39.43 6.25
C GLU A 260 10.94 -38.60 5.42
N ALA A 261 10.56 -37.35 5.10
CA ALA A 261 11.40 -36.43 4.33
C ALA A 261 12.71 -36.10 5.06
N LYS A 262 12.66 -35.91 6.39
CA LYS A 262 13.84 -35.65 7.23
C LYS A 262 14.81 -36.83 7.21
N LYS A 263 14.29 -38.06 7.33
CA LYS A 263 15.08 -39.30 7.28
C LYS A 263 15.69 -39.53 5.89
N SER A 264 14.93 -39.34 4.82
CA SER A 264 15.40 -39.55 3.44
C SER A 264 16.18 -38.36 2.87
N LYS A 265 16.21 -37.22 3.58
CA LYS A 265 16.77 -35.93 3.12
C LYS A 265 16.16 -35.47 1.78
N THR A 266 14.89 -35.81 1.55
CA THR A 266 14.18 -35.44 0.33
C THR A 266 13.70 -33.99 0.42
N VAL A 267 13.98 -33.21 -0.62
CA VAL A 267 13.44 -31.85 -0.78
C VAL A 267 11.93 -31.94 -0.96
N LEU A 268 11.17 -31.17 -0.19
CA LEU A 268 9.71 -31.23 -0.17
C LEU A 268 9.14 -29.83 0.07
N SER A 269 8.06 -29.48 -0.62
CA SER A 269 7.14 -28.44 -0.17
C SER A 269 5.77 -29.05 0.09
N LEU A 270 5.36 -29.07 1.36
CA LEU A 270 4.11 -29.61 1.86
C LEU A 270 3.18 -28.46 2.26
N GLY A 271 2.02 -28.35 1.63
CA GLY A 271 0.94 -27.46 2.03
C GLY A 271 0.05 -28.14 3.07
N TYR A 272 -0.05 -27.58 4.26
CA TYR A 272 -1.01 -28.02 5.27
C TYR A 272 -2.28 -27.17 5.18
N HIS A 273 -3.39 -27.78 4.78
CA HIS A 273 -4.69 -27.12 4.79
C HIS A 273 -5.25 -27.11 6.21
N GLY A 274 -4.99 -26.03 6.93
CA GLY A 274 -5.36 -25.85 8.33
C GLY A 274 -4.65 -24.65 8.97
N ASN A 275 -4.98 -24.39 10.24
CA ASN A 275 -4.43 -23.25 10.94
C ASN A 275 -2.99 -23.50 11.40
N ILE A 276 -2.09 -22.54 11.17
CA ILE A 276 -0.69 -22.61 11.58
C ILE A 276 -0.53 -22.86 13.09
N VAL A 277 -1.41 -22.29 13.93
CA VAL A 277 -1.34 -22.48 15.38
C VAL A 277 -1.59 -23.93 15.76
N ALA A 278 -2.51 -24.62 15.06
CA ALA A 278 -2.75 -26.04 15.28
C ALA A 278 -1.52 -26.89 14.91
N LEU A 279 -0.82 -26.53 13.83
CA LEU A 279 0.44 -27.18 13.46
C LEU A 279 1.54 -26.94 14.51
N TRP A 280 1.68 -25.71 15.03
CA TRP A 280 2.65 -25.40 16.08
C TRP A 280 2.37 -26.16 17.38
N GLU A 281 1.13 -26.13 17.85
CA GLU A 281 0.70 -26.85 19.05
C GLU A 281 0.92 -28.35 18.88
N ARG A 282 0.65 -28.89 17.69
CA ARG A 282 0.93 -30.30 17.38
C ARG A 282 2.43 -30.63 17.37
N LEU A 283 3.27 -29.79 16.76
CA LEU A 283 4.72 -29.98 16.77
C LEU A 283 5.28 -29.98 18.20
N TRP A 284 4.74 -29.13 19.07
CA TRP A 284 5.06 -29.12 20.50
C TRP A 284 4.61 -30.40 21.20
N GLN A 285 3.38 -30.87 20.96
CA GLN A 285 2.88 -32.14 21.53
C GLN A 285 3.75 -33.34 21.12
N GLU A 286 4.19 -33.39 19.86
CA GLU A 286 5.13 -34.43 19.40
C GLU A 286 6.45 -34.36 20.16
N TYR A 287 7.01 -33.17 20.36
CA TYR A 287 8.23 -33.00 21.14
C TYR A 287 8.05 -33.45 22.60
N GLU A 288 6.95 -33.08 23.26
CA GLU A 288 6.69 -33.54 24.64
C GLU A 288 6.56 -35.07 24.72
N ARG A 289 5.99 -35.69 23.70
CA ARG A 289 5.76 -37.13 23.66
C ARG A 289 7.02 -37.94 23.34
N THR A 290 7.88 -37.46 22.44
CA THR A 290 9.01 -38.25 21.90
C THR A 290 10.39 -37.66 22.17
N GLY A 291 10.48 -36.40 22.59
CA GLY A 291 11.72 -35.63 22.67
C GLY A 291 12.29 -35.22 21.31
N GLU A 292 11.61 -35.54 20.20
CA GLU A 292 12.07 -35.29 18.84
C GLU A 292 11.70 -33.87 18.38
N LEU A 293 12.71 -33.03 18.13
CA LEU A 293 12.47 -31.71 17.52
C LEU A 293 12.34 -31.85 16.00
N LEU A 294 11.10 -31.74 15.51
CA LEU A 294 10.76 -31.92 14.10
C LEU A 294 11.01 -30.70 13.22
N VAL A 295 11.10 -29.50 13.81
CA VAL A 295 11.26 -28.23 13.10
C VAL A 295 12.61 -27.58 13.47
N ASP A 296 13.38 -27.16 12.48
CA ASP A 296 14.66 -26.49 12.67
C ASP A 296 14.50 -24.96 12.56
N LEU A 297 13.79 -24.50 11.52
CA LEU A 297 13.60 -23.10 11.17
C LEU A 297 12.11 -22.76 11.11
N ALA A 298 11.74 -21.57 11.58
CA ALA A 298 10.35 -21.15 11.70
C ALA A 298 10.14 -19.67 11.35
N SER A 299 9.02 -19.36 10.69
CA SER A 299 8.59 -17.98 10.46
C SER A 299 7.06 -17.89 10.31
N ASP A 300 6.55 -16.70 10.00
CA ASP A 300 5.14 -16.45 9.70
C ASP A 300 5.02 -15.39 8.60
N GLN A 301 4.12 -15.61 7.64
CA GLN A 301 3.81 -14.63 6.60
C GLN A 301 2.30 -14.51 6.35
N THR A 302 1.50 -14.67 7.41
CA THR A 302 0.09 -14.24 7.42
C THR A 302 -0.03 -12.70 7.28
N SER A 303 -1.22 -12.17 6.99
CA SER A 303 -1.37 -10.75 6.68
C SER A 303 -1.69 -9.89 7.92
N LEU A 304 -0.78 -9.88 8.89
CA LEU A 304 -0.90 -9.19 10.18
C LEU A 304 -0.85 -7.65 10.11
N HIS A 305 -0.58 -7.09 8.94
CA HIS A 305 -0.81 -5.66 8.66
C HIS A 305 -2.30 -5.29 8.58
N ASN A 306 -3.19 -6.28 8.44
CA ASN A 306 -4.64 -6.16 8.45
C ASN A 306 -5.31 -7.38 9.16
N PRO A 307 -5.10 -7.55 10.48
CA PRO A 307 -5.44 -8.79 11.18
C PRO A 307 -6.95 -9.02 11.33
N PHE A 308 -7.78 -7.98 11.21
CA PHE A 308 -9.21 -8.03 11.54
C PHE A 308 -10.15 -8.05 10.33
N SER A 309 -9.62 -7.95 9.12
CA SER A 309 -10.40 -7.96 7.87
C SER A 309 -9.89 -9.06 6.94
N GLY A 310 -9.74 -10.27 7.47
CA GLY A 310 -9.34 -11.46 6.70
C GLY A 310 -7.83 -11.66 6.53
N GLY A 311 -7.00 -10.88 7.21
CA GLY A 311 -5.55 -11.07 7.17
C GLY A 311 -5.02 -12.17 8.09
N TYR A 312 -5.75 -12.49 9.16
CA TYR A 312 -5.44 -13.58 10.10
C TYR A 312 -6.70 -14.28 10.57
N TYR A 313 -6.63 -15.60 10.68
CA TYR A 313 -7.77 -16.44 11.05
C TYR A 313 -7.50 -17.11 12.40
N PRO A 314 -8.37 -16.92 13.41
CA PRO A 314 -8.16 -17.48 14.74
C PRO A 314 -8.33 -19.01 14.74
N VAL A 315 -7.42 -19.70 15.44
CA VAL A 315 -7.38 -21.18 15.51
C VAL A 315 -8.63 -21.81 16.13
N GLN A 316 -9.37 -21.05 16.93
CA GLN A 316 -10.60 -21.48 17.59
C GLN A 316 -11.75 -21.70 16.61
N LEU A 317 -11.65 -21.16 15.38
CA LEU A 317 -12.71 -21.14 14.39
C LEU A 317 -12.26 -21.80 13.09
N GLY A 318 -13.17 -22.52 12.44
CA GLY A 318 -12.97 -22.92 11.04
C GLY A 318 -13.01 -21.70 10.11
N PHE A 319 -12.41 -21.80 8.92
CA PHE A 319 -12.33 -20.68 7.95
C PHE A 319 -13.69 -20.02 7.67
N THR A 320 -14.72 -20.83 7.39
CA THR A 320 -16.09 -20.33 7.18
C THR A 320 -16.67 -19.65 8.42
N GLN A 321 -16.47 -20.23 9.61
CA GLN A 321 -16.96 -19.67 10.88
C GLN A 321 -16.25 -18.35 11.21
N ALA A 322 -14.96 -18.26 10.94
CA ALA A 322 -14.18 -17.04 11.11
C ALA A 322 -14.68 -15.92 10.19
N ASN A 323 -14.94 -16.21 8.91
CA ASN A 323 -15.55 -15.25 7.97
C ASN A 323 -16.95 -14.82 8.41
N GLN A 324 -17.75 -15.72 8.98
CA GLN A 324 -19.06 -15.38 9.55
C GLN A 324 -18.90 -14.46 10.77
N LEU A 325 -18.01 -14.80 11.70
CA LEU A 325 -17.82 -14.04 12.93
C LEU A 325 -17.22 -12.65 12.66
N MET A 326 -16.26 -12.55 11.75
CA MET A 326 -15.64 -11.29 11.33
C MET A 326 -16.66 -10.22 10.93
N ASN A 327 -17.76 -10.66 10.34
CA ASN A 327 -18.84 -9.80 9.88
C ASN A 327 -19.99 -9.65 10.89
N SER A 328 -20.35 -10.73 11.57
CA SER A 328 -21.49 -10.74 12.51
C SER A 328 -21.17 -10.14 13.88
N ASP A 329 -19.93 -10.27 14.34
CA ASP A 329 -19.45 -9.70 15.60
C ASP A 329 -17.95 -9.37 15.47
N PRO A 330 -17.60 -8.24 14.84
CA PRO A 330 -16.20 -7.85 14.61
C PRO A 330 -15.39 -7.73 15.91
N GLN A 331 -16.04 -7.36 17.02
CA GLN A 331 -15.36 -7.26 18.31
C GLN A 331 -14.97 -8.64 18.82
N ARG A 332 -15.90 -9.60 18.80
CA ARG A 332 -15.59 -10.97 19.20
C ARG A 332 -14.60 -11.65 18.25
N PHE A 333 -14.62 -11.31 16.96
CA PHE A 333 -13.59 -11.75 16.02
C PHE A 333 -12.21 -11.22 16.40
N ARG A 334 -12.09 -9.92 16.73
CA ARG A 334 -10.84 -9.32 17.24
C ARG A 334 -10.34 -10.03 18.48
N ASP A 335 -11.24 -10.30 19.43
CA ASP A 335 -10.89 -10.98 20.68
C ASP A 335 -10.37 -12.40 20.41
N ALA A 336 -11.01 -13.14 19.48
CA ALA A 336 -10.57 -14.46 19.04
C ALA A 336 -9.21 -14.42 18.32
N VAL A 337 -8.98 -13.42 17.46
CA VAL A 337 -7.68 -13.20 16.79
C VAL A 337 -6.58 -12.97 17.83
N HIS A 338 -6.81 -12.09 18.81
CA HIS A 338 -5.86 -11.81 19.88
C HIS A 338 -5.58 -13.05 20.74
N GLU A 339 -6.60 -13.84 21.06
CA GLU A 339 -6.41 -15.11 21.78
C GLU A 339 -5.59 -16.11 20.96
N SER A 340 -5.87 -16.23 19.67
CA SER A 340 -5.10 -17.09 18.76
C SER A 340 -3.64 -16.64 18.64
N LEU A 341 -3.36 -15.33 18.62
CA LEU A 341 -1.99 -14.80 18.58
C LEU A 341 -1.21 -15.13 19.86
N ARG A 342 -1.85 -15.05 21.04
CA ARG A 342 -1.23 -15.47 22.31
C ARG A 342 -0.84 -16.95 22.27
N ARG A 343 -1.73 -17.82 21.75
CA ARG A 343 -1.44 -19.26 21.59
C ARG A 343 -0.33 -19.53 20.56
N HIS A 344 -0.36 -18.81 19.45
CA HIS A 344 0.67 -18.89 18.40
C HIS A 344 2.06 -18.62 18.98
N VAL A 345 2.23 -17.49 19.67
CA VAL A 345 3.51 -17.12 20.31
C VAL A 345 3.89 -18.10 21.42
N ALA A 346 2.94 -18.57 22.22
CA ALA A 346 3.24 -19.52 23.30
C ALA A 346 3.85 -20.83 22.77
N ALA A 347 3.33 -21.36 21.66
CA ALA A 347 3.89 -22.55 21.02
C ALA A 347 5.29 -22.28 20.41
N ILE A 348 5.47 -21.12 19.77
CA ILE A 348 6.78 -20.69 19.25
C ILE A 348 7.81 -20.58 20.40
N ASN A 349 7.45 -19.96 21.52
CA ASN A 349 8.32 -19.83 22.71
C ASN A 349 8.79 -21.20 23.19
N LYS A 350 7.87 -22.15 23.39
CA LYS A 350 8.18 -23.50 23.85
C LYS A 350 9.11 -24.25 22.89
N LEU A 351 8.84 -24.20 21.59
CA LEU A 351 9.69 -24.86 20.59
C LEU A 351 11.06 -24.17 20.47
N SER A 352 11.10 -22.84 20.60
CA SER A 352 12.35 -22.09 20.49
C SER A 352 13.29 -22.34 21.66
N GLU A 353 12.76 -22.50 22.88
CA GLU A 353 13.52 -22.94 24.05
C GLU A 353 14.20 -24.32 23.85
N LYS A 354 13.70 -25.15 22.92
CA LYS A 354 14.25 -26.47 22.60
C LYS A 354 15.20 -26.48 21.40
N GLY A 355 15.45 -25.32 20.79
CA GLY A 355 16.42 -25.15 19.71
C GLY A 355 15.83 -24.83 18.34
N MET A 356 14.51 -24.69 18.21
CA MET A 356 13.91 -24.14 16.98
C MET A 356 14.25 -22.65 16.86
N PHE A 357 14.65 -22.20 15.67
CA PHE A 357 14.88 -20.78 15.44
C PHE A 357 13.71 -20.11 14.73
N PHE A 358 13.10 -19.10 15.36
CA PHE A 358 12.01 -18.30 14.80
C PHE A 358 12.46 -16.88 14.43
N TRP A 359 11.94 -16.35 13.32
CA TRP A 359 12.06 -14.93 12.96
C TRP A 359 10.76 -14.36 12.38
N ASP A 360 10.54 -13.05 12.56
CA ASP A 360 9.43 -12.32 11.95
C ASP A 360 9.76 -11.96 10.48
N TYR A 361 8.85 -12.28 9.55
CA TYR A 361 9.06 -12.07 8.11
C TYR A 361 8.65 -10.66 7.62
N GLY A 362 8.48 -9.70 8.52
CA GLY A 362 8.10 -8.32 8.19
C GLY A 362 6.62 -8.15 7.86
N ASN A 363 5.75 -8.98 8.46
CA ASN A 363 4.30 -8.93 8.31
C ASN A 363 3.56 -8.27 9.49
N ALA A 364 4.30 -7.70 10.44
CA ALA A 364 3.81 -7.13 11.71
C ALA A 364 3.30 -8.16 12.73
N PHE A 365 3.70 -9.43 12.60
CA PHE A 365 3.31 -10.48 13.54
C PHE A 365 3.68 -10.17 14.99
N LEU A 366 4.95 -9.86 15.27
CA LEU A 366 5.39 -9.58 16.65
C LEU A 366 4.73 -8.32 17.23
N LEU A 367 4.50 -7.30 16.40
CA LEU A 367 3.86 -6.07 16.83
C LEU A 367 2.40 -6.30 17.25
N GLU A 368 1.62 -6.99 16.42
CA GLU A 368 0.23 -7.27 16.74
C GLU A 368 0.10 -8.31 17.86
N ALA A 369 1.02 -9.27 17.94
CA ALA A 369 1.10 -10.18 19.07
C ALA A 369 1.37 -9.44 20.39
N LYS A 370 2.25 -8.41 20.39
CA LYS A 370 2.44 -7.52 21.55
C LYS A 370 1.15 -6.80 21.93
N ARG A 371 0.42 -6.25 20.95
CA ARG A 371 -0.88 -5.60 21.18
C ARG A 371 -1.93 -6.56 21.75
N ALA A 372 -1.88 -7.83 21.35
CA ALA A 372 -2.71 -8.90 21.88
C ALA A 372 -2.27 -9.39 23.29
N GLY A 373 -1.19 -8.86 23.86
CA GLY A 373 -0.65 -9.28 25.16
C GLY A 373 0.10 -10.61 25.13
N ALA A 374 0.64 -11.02 23.97
CA ALA A 374 1.50 -12.19 23.87
C ALA A 374 2.92 -11.91 24.39
N GLU A 375 3.60 -12.94 24.88
CA GLU A 375 4.94 -12.83 25.46
C GLU A 375 6.07 -12.70 24.42
N VAL A 376 6.06 -11.62 23.66
CA VAL A 376 7.04 -11.30 22.60
C VAL A 376 8.08 -10.25 23.02
N GLU A 377 7.92 -9.62 24.18
CA GLU A 377 8.83 -8.57 24.65
C GLU A 377 10.14 -9.13 25.19
N LYS A 378 11.24 -8.46 24.87
CA LYS A 378 12.58 -8.81 25.35
C LYS A 378 12.85 -8.10 26.68
N THR A 379 13.29 -8.84 27.69
CA THR A 379 13.66 -8.28 29.00
C THR A 379 14.74 -7.21 28.86
N GLY A 380 14.45 -5.98 29.29
CA GLY A 380 15.37 -4.84 29.16
C GLY A 380 15.52 -4.26 27.75
N GLY A 381 14.70 -4.72 26.78
CA GLY A 381 14.66 -4.19 25.42
C GLY A 381 13.89 -2.86 25.32
N GLY A 382 14.22 -2.04 24.33
CA GLY A 382 13.46 -0.83 24.00
C GLY A 382 12.07 -1.12 23.44
N ALA A 383 11.29 -0.07 23.16
CA ALA A 383 9.90 -0.20 22.69
C ALA A 383 9.74 -1.00 21.37
N THR A 384 10.80 -1.12 20.59
CA THR A 384 10.87 -1.80 19.28
C THR A 384 11.66 -3.12 19.32
N GLU A 385 12.16 -3.54 20.49
CA GLU A 385 12.91 -4.80 20.62
C GLU A 385 12.03 -5.97 21.10
N PHE A 386 11.96 -7.01 20.29
CA PHE A 386 11.23 -8.24 20.59
C PHE A 386 12.19 -9.41 20.92
N LYS A 387 11.67 -10.50 21.50
CA LYS A 387 12.42 -11.73 21.78
C LYS A 387 13.00 -12.35 20.50
N TYR A 388 12.23 -12.29 19.43
CA TYR A 388 12.61 -12.77 18.11
C TYR A 388 12.99 -11.61 17.21
N PRO A 389 14.03 -11.76 16.39
CA PRO A 389 14.40 -10.73 15.43
C PRO A 389 13.46 -10.74 14.23
N SER A 390 13.35 -9.59 13.56
CA SER A 390 12.90 -9.59 12.16
C SER A 390 13.97 -10.21 11.26
N TYR A 391 13.57 -10.73 10.10
CA TYR A 391 14.50 -11.24 9.11
C TYR A 391 15.50 -10.16 8.67
N VAL A 392 15.11 -8.88 8.66
CA VAL A 392 16.04 -7.79 8.37
C VAL A 392 17.02 -7.59 9.52
N GLN A 393 16.58 -7.64 10.78
CA GLN A 393 17.47 -7.39 11.91
C GLN A 393 18.70 -8.29 11.94
N HIS A 394 18.52 -9.60 11.72
CA HIS A 394 19.60 -10.57 11.92
C HIS A 394 20.01 -11.35 10.66
N ILE A 395 19.24 -11.30 9.57
CA ILE A 395 19.56 -12.05 8.35
C ILE A 395 19.91 -11.09 7.23
N MET A 396 18.95 -10.28 6.75
CA MET A 396 19.14 -9.43 5.58
C MET A 396 19.92 -8.15 5.87
N GLY A 397 19.86 -7.61 7.08
CA GLY A 397 20.59 -6.40 7.46
C GLY A 397 22.09 -6.56 7.31
N ASP A 398 22.62 -7.75 7.64
CA ASP A 398 24.03 -8.08 7.41
C ASP A 398 24.39 -8.19 5.92
N ILE A 399 23.43 -8.53 5.06
CA ILE A 399 23.58 -8.61 3.60
C ILE A 399 23.54 -7.18 3.01
N PHE A 400 22.61 -6.34 3.48
CA PHE A 400 22.54 -4.93 3.10
C PHE A 400 23.79 -4.15 3.53
N SER A 401 24.37 -4.44 4.71
CA SER A 401 25.64 -3.83 5.15
C SER A 401 26.85 -4.24 4.29
N LEU A 402 26.70 -5.23 3.40
CA LEU A 402 27.67 -5.58 2.36
C LEU A 402 27.33 -4.96 0.99
N GLY A 403 26.23 -4.23 0.89
CA GLY A 403 25.74 -3.57 -0.33
C GLY A 403 24.87 -4.48 -1.20
N PHE A 404 24.67 -5.74 -0.80
CA PHE A 404 23.86 -6.69 -1.54
C PHE A 404 22.38 -6.38 -1.36
N GLY A 405 21.67 -6.29 -2.47
CA GLY A 405 20.23 -6.09 -2.48
C GLY A 405 19.66 -6.40 -3.85
N PRO A 406 18.33 -6.30 -4.02
CA PRO A 406 17.66 -6.75 -5.23
C PRO A 406 18.18 -5.99 -6.44
N PHE A 407 18.64 -6.73 -7.44
CA PHE A 407 19.06 -6.23 -8.73
C PHE A 407 18.30 -7.03 -9.79
N ARG A 408 17.46 -6.35 -10.57
CA ARG A 408 16.60 -6.99 -11.56
C ARG A 408 16.76 -6.35 -12.92
N TRP A 409 16.45 -7.12 -13.95
CA TRP A 409 16.42 -6.61 -15.30
C TRP A 409 15.28 -7.21 -16.12
N VAL A 410 14.91 -6.50 -17.18
CA VAL A 410 13.87 -6.89 -18.13
C VAL A 410 14.37 -6.73 -19.56
N CYS A 411 14.32 -7.82 -20.32
CA CYS A 411 14.65 -7.87 -21.74
C CYS A 411 13.47 -7.32 -22.55
N THR A 412 13.62 -6.11 -23.08
CA THR A 412 12.49 -5.40 -23.72
C THR A 412 12.12 -5.95 -25.10
N SER A 413 12.87 -6.93 -25.62
CA SER A 413 12.51 -7.73 -26.80
C SER A 413 11.30 -8.64 -26.56
N GLY A 414 11.07 -9.06 -25.30
CA GLY A 414 10.13 -10.12 -24.97
C GLY A 414 10.58 -11.52 -25.39
N ASN A 415 11.82 -11.68 -25.83
CA ASN A 415 12.38 -12.97 -26.27
C ASN A 415 13.03 -13.73 -25.10
N PRO A 416 12.60 -14.97 -24.78
CA PRO A 416 13.24 -15.79 -23.74
C PRO A 416 14.74 -16.04 -23.97
N ALA A 417 15.20 -16.08 -25.22
CA ALA A 417 16.63 -16.28 -25.53
C ALA A 417 17.50 -15.10 -25.07
N ASP A 418 16.98 -13.86 -25.11
CA ASP A 418 17.68 -12.71 -24.54
C ASP A 418 17.82 -12.85 -23.03
N LEU A 419 16.79 -13.39 -22.36
CA LEU A 419 16.82 -13.62 -20.92
C LEU A 419 17.86 -14.68 -20.56
N GLU A 420 17.87 -15.81 -21.26
CA GLU A 420 18.88 -16.85 -21.10
C GLU A 420 20.30 -16.30 -21.33
N GLN A 421 20.49 -15.48 -22.35
CA GLN A 421 21.78 -14.85 -22.61
C GLN A 421 22.19 -13.89 -21.47
N THR A 422 21.26 -13.10 -20.95
CA THR A 422 21.54 -12.25 -19.77
C THR A 422 21.79 -13.04 -18.50
N ASP A 423 21.14 -14.19 -18.31
CA ASP A 423 21.37 -15.10 -17.19
C ASP A 423 22.80 -15.67 -17.24
N ASN A 424 23.25 -16.07 -18.43
CA ASN A 424 24.62 -16.54 -18.67
C ASN A 424 25.65 -15.43 -18.40
N ILE A 425 25.41 -14.21 -18.91
CA ILE A 425 26.28 -13.06 -18.67
C ILE A 425 26.40 -12.76 -17.18
N ALA A 426 25.27 -12.69 -16.46
CA ALA A 426 25.26 -12.42 -15.04
C ALA A 426 26.01 -13.51 -14.26
N THR A 427 25.81 -14.78 -14.62
CA THR A 427 26.53 -15.92 -14.01
C THR A 427 28.04 -15.78 -14.18
N THR A 428 28.53 -15.58 -15.40
CA THR A 428 29.96 -15.42 -15.69
C THR A 428 30.58 -14.25 -14.93
N VAL A 429 29.91 -13.09 -14.94
CA VAL A 429 30.40 -11.90 -14.22
C VAL A 429 30.51 -12.15 -12.72
N LEU A 430 29.50 -12.81 -12.12
CA LEU A 430 29.53 -13.12 -10.69
C LEU A 430 30.62 -14.14 -10.35
N GLU A 431 30.85 -15.15 -11.18
CA GLU A 431 31.92 -16.15 -10.99
C GLU A 431 33.31 -15.50 -11.04
N GLU A 432 33.56 -14.62 -12.02
CA GLU A 432 34.82 -13.88 -12.14
C GLU A 432 35.08 -12.98 -10.93
N ILE A 433 34.06 -12.23 -10.47
CA ILE A 433 34.22 -11.35 -9.31
C ILE A 433 34.44 -12.17 -8.04
N SER A 434 33.71 -13.28 -7.88
CA SER A 434 33.75 -14.16 -6.70
C SER A 434 35.14 -14.70 -6.37
N ALA A 435 35.99 -14.88 -7.39
CA ALA A 435 37.37 -15.33 -7.22
C ALA A 435 38.25 -14.34 -6.42
N THR A 436 37.90 -13.04 -6.43
CA THR A 436 38.77 -11.96 -5.93
C THR A 436 38.28 -11.28 -4.65
N VAL A 437 37.18 -11.77 -4.07
CA VAL A 437 36.51 -11.15 -2.91
C VAL A 437 36.66 -12.00 -1.64
N PRO A 438 36.52 -11.39 -0.44
CA PRO A 438 36.54 -12.13 0.83
C PRO A 438 35.44 -13.19 0.92
N GLU A 439 35.65 -14.23 1.72
CA GLU A 439 34.74 -15.38 1.84
C GLU A 439 33.29 -14.98 2.15
N ARG A 440 33.07 -14.01 3.04
CA ARG A 440 31.73 -13.52 3.39
C ARG A 440 30.97 -12.95 2.18
N VAL A 441 31.66 -12.27 1.26
CA VAL A 441 31.09 -11.71 0.04
C VAL A 441 30.93 -12.80 -1.03
N ARG A 442 31.94 -13.67 -1.15
CA ARG A 442 31.91 -14.83 -2.06
C ARG A 442 30.69 -15.70 -1.81
N GLN A 443 30.37 -15.98 -0.54
CA GLN A 443 29.19 -16.77 -0.18
C GLN A 443 27.89 -16.16 -0.72
N GLN A 444 27.73 -14.83 -0.66
CA GLN A 444 26.55 -14.16 -1.19
C GLN A 444 26.46 -14.31 -2.71
N TYR A 445 27.56 -14.13 -3.44
CA TYR A 445 27.55 -14.40 -4.89
C TYR A 445 27.24 -15.87 -5.21
N SER A 446 27.80 -16.83 -4.47
CA SER A 446 27.52 -18.26 -4.66
C SER A 446 26.03 -18.58 -4.52
N ASP A 447 25.34 -17.98 -3.54
CA ASP A 447 23.89 -18.17 -3.38
C ASP A 447 23.10 -17.60 -4.56
N ASN A 448 23.53 -16.45 -5.09
CA ASN A 448 22.90 -15.79 -6.24
C ASN A 448 23.18 -16.52 -7.57
N ILE A 449 24.37 -17.10 -7.72
CA ILE A 449 24.73 -17.99 -8.85
C ILE A 449 23.89 -19.27 -8.79
N ARG A 450 23.67 -19.83 -7.60
CA ARG A 450 22.74 -20.96 -7.42
C ARG A 450 21.33 -20.57 -7.84
N TRP A 451 20.84 -19.42 -7.39
CA TRP A 451 19.51 -18.93 -7.76
C TRP A 451 19.34 -18.81 -9.27
N ILE A 452 20.24 -18.11 -9.97
CA ILE A 452 20.06 -17.85 -11.41
C ILE A 452 20.06 -19.14 -12.25
N ARG A 453 20.85 -20.15 -11.84
CA ARG A 453 20.87 -21.48 -12.47
C ARG A 453 19.59 -22.29 -12.25
N GLU A 454 18.89 -22.07 -11.15
CA GLU A 454 17.64 -22.76 -10.82
C GLU A 454 16.40 -22.01 -11.32
N ALA A 455 16.47 -20.68 -11.43
CA ALA A 455 15.32 -19.84 -11.78
C ALA A 455 14.74 -20.16 -13.17
N GLY A 456 15.60 -20.52 -14.13
CA GLY A 456 15.18 -21.02 -15.46
C GLY A 456 14.46 -22.37 -15.38
N LYS A 457 15.02 -23.34 -14.64
CA LYS A 457 14.46 -24.69 -14.48
C LYS A 457 13.08 -24.71 -13.81
N HIS A 458 12.81 -23.69 -13.00
CA HIS A 458 11.55 -23.55 -12.27
C HIS A 458 10.51 -22.65 -12.96
N ASN A 459 10.73 -22.22 -14.20
CA ASN A 459 9.80 -21.41 -14.99
C ASN A 459 9.30 -20.17 -14.23
N MET A 460 10.23 -19.43 -13.61
CA MET A 460 9.89 -18.32 -12.71
C MET A 460 9.37 -17.05 -13.42
N VAL A 461 9.37 -17.02 -14.76
CA VAL A 461 9.00 -15.86 -15.56
C VAL A 461 7.48 -15.74 -15.67
N VAL A 462 6.95 -14.55 -15.40
CA VAL A 462 5.54 -14.19 -15.59
C VAL A 462 5.49 -12.79 -16.20
N GLY A 463 4.77 -12.64 -17.32
CA GLY A 463 4.73 -11.39 -18.08
C GLY A 463 5.99 -11.18 -18.92
N SER A 464 6.68 -10.06 -18.69
CA SER A 464 7.91 -9.71 -19.38
C SER A 464 9.06 -10.67 -19.06
N GLN A 465 10.00 -10.79 -20.01
CA GLN A 465 11.20 -11.60 -19.85
C GLN A 465 12.14 -10.92 -18.86
N ALA A 466 12.06 -11.32 -17.60
CA ALA A 466 12.70 -10.65 -16.49
C ALA A 466 13.41 -11.62 -15.54
N ARG A 467 14.49 -11.15 -14.92
CA ARG A 467 15.25 -11.86 -13.89
C ARG A 467 15.59 -10.93 -12.73
N ILE A 468 15.77 -11.52 -11.55
CA ILE A 468 16.30 -10.88 -10.36
C ILE A 468 17.48 -11.68 -9.82
N LEU A 469 18.38 -11.02 -9.09
CA LEU A 469 19.32 -11.60 -8.14
C LEU A 469 19.69 -10.53 -7.10
N TYR A 470 20.52 -10.84 -6.12
CA TYR A 470 21.14 -9.87 -5.22
C TYR A 470 22.60 -9.66 -5.59
N SER A 471 23.00 -8.39 -5.65
CA SER A 471 24.39 -8.03 -5.89
C SER A 471 24.75 -6.74 -5.18
N ASP A 472 26.02 -6.63 -4.80
CA ASP A 472 26.65 -5.42 -4.31
C ASP A 472 26.98 -4.41 -5.42
N GLN A 473 27.54 -3.27 -5.04
CA GLN A 473 27.93 -2.17 -5.93
C GLN A 473 28.74 -2.66 -7.15
N ARG A 474 29.79 -3.46 -6.91
CA ARG A 474 30.68 -3.92 -7.97
C ARG A 474 29.94 -4.86 -8.92
N GLY A 475 29.22 -5.84 -8.40
CA GLY A 475 28.50 -6.78 -9.25
C GLY A 475 27.38 -6.12 -10.04
N ARG A 476 26.60 -5.18 -9.45
CA ARG A 476 25.56 -4.43 -10.17
C ARG A 476 26.14 -3.67 -11.36
N ALA A 477 27.21 -2.92 -11.13
CA ALA A 477 27.87 -2.15 -12.19
C ALA A 477 28.46 -3.07 -13.27
N SER A 478 29.16 -4.14 -12.88
CA SER A 478 29.78 -5.08 -13.82
C SER A 478 28.74 -5.82 -14.68
N ILE A 479 27.64 -6.30 -14.08
CA ILE A 479 26.56 -6.97 -14.82
C ILE A 479 25.91 -5.98 -15.80
N ALA A 480 25.56 -4.76 -15.34
CA ALA A 480 24.94 -3.76 -16.20
C ALA A 480 25.83 -3.40 -17.40
N LEU A 481 27.14 -3.24 -17.18
CA LEU A 481 28.09 -2.96 -18.26
C LEU A 481 28.23 -4.12 -19.24
N ALA A 482 28.29 -5.36 -18.75
CA ALA A 482 28.37 -6.54 -19.60
C ALA A 482 27.09 -6.75 -20.44
N ILE A 483 25.91 -6.53 -19.84
CA ILE A 483 24.63 -6.54 -20.56
C ILE A 483 24.60 -5.43 -21.61
N ASN A 484 24.99 -4.20 -21.27
CA ASN A 484 25.02 -3.10 -22.23
C ASN A 484 25.96 -3.40 -23.41
N GLN A 485 27.13 -4.00 -23.15
CA GLN A 485 28.03 -4.45 -24.20
C GLN A 485 27.41 -5.55 -25.06
N ALA A 486 26.67 -6.49 -24.47
CA ALA A 486 25.98 -7.54 -25.22
C ALA A 486 24.87 -6.98 -26.13
N VAL A 487 24.16 -5.93 -25.69
CA VAL A 487 23.21 -5.17 -26.53
C VAL A 487 23.93 -4.48 -27.68
N ALA A 488 25.06 -3.81 -27.41
CA ALA A 488 25.86 -3.14 -28.44
C ALA A 488 26.38 -4.10 -29.52
N LEU A 489 26.70 -5.34 -29.14
CA LEU A 489 27.19 -6.39 -30.03
C LEU A 489 26.07 -7.21 -30.68
N GLY A 490 24.79 -6.91 -30.39
CA GLY A 490 23.65 -7.66 -30.91
C GLY A 490 23.48 -9.08 -30.37
N ARG A 491 24.22 -9.45 -29.31
CA ARG A 491 24.05 -10.75 -28.60
C ARG A 491 22.78 -10.76 -27.76
N VAL A 492 22.35 -9.59 -27.28
CA VAL A 492 21.01 -9.34 -26.73
C VAL A 492 20.31 -8.42 -27.71
N THR A 493 19.13 -8.84 -28.20
CA THR A 493 18.55 -8.27 -29.44
C THR A 493 17.88 -6.91 -29.27
N ALA A 494 17.57 -6.50 -28.04
CA ALA A 494 16.93 -5.23 -27.73
C ALA A 494 17.48 -4.61 -26.44
N PRO A 495 17.22 -3.33 -26.16
CA PRO A 495 17.57 -2.71 -24.88
C PRO A 495 17.09 -3.51 -23.66
N VAL A 496 17.83 -3.43 -22.57
CA VAL A 496 17.50 -4.05 -21.30
C VAL A 496 17.24 -2.98 -20.25
N VAL A 497 16.14 -3.10 -19.52
CA VAL A 497 15.85 -2.24 -18.37
C VAL A 497 16.49 -2.85 -17.14
N ILE A 498 17.31 -2.10 -16.42
CA ILE A 498 17.78 -2.40 -15.07
C ILE A 498 16.89 -1.68 -14.05
N SER A 499 16.52 -2.35 -12.97
CA SER A 499 15.77 -1.77 -11.86
C SER A 499 16.02 -2.59 -10.58
N ARG A 500 15.23 -2.33 -9.53
CA ARG A 500 15.23 -3.05 -8.27
C ARG A 500 13.91 -2.91 -7.53
N ASP A 501 13.74 -3.70 -6.49
CA ASP A 501 12.74 -3.38 -5.47
C ASP A 501 13.15 -2.14 -4.68
N HIS A 502 12.21 -1.52 -3.98
CA HIS A 502 12.58 -0.45 -3.04
C HIS A 502 13.17 -1.06 -1.74
N HIS A 503 12.90 -2.34 -1.48
CA HIS A 503 13.54 -3.14 -0.42
C HIS A 503 15.05 -3.36 -0.69
N ASP A 504 15.84 -2.32 -0.51
CA ASP A 504 17.27 -2.28 -0.84
C ASP A 504 18.07 -1.47 0.18
N VAL A 505 19.39 -1.60 0.14
CA VAL A 505 20.36 -0.98 1.04
C VAL A 505 20.19 0.53 1.24
N SER A 506 19.83 1.27 0.19
CA SER A 506 19.72 2.74 0.25
C SER A 506 18.31 3.26 -0.05
N GLY A 507 17.46 2.40 -0.61
CA GLY A 507 16.20 2.83 -1.19
C GLY A 507 15.14 3.17 -0.15
N THR A 508 15.23 2.66 1.08
CA THR A 508 14.09 2.70 2.01
C THR A 508 14.51 2.98 3.44
N ASP A 509 13.82 3.95 4.05
CA ASP A 509 13.80 4.17 5.49
C ASP A 509 12.51 3.57 6.07
N SER A 510 12.66 2.58 6.95
CA SER A 510 11.56 1.79 7.51
C SER A 510 11.97 1.19 8.86
N PRO A 511 11.59 1.82 9.99
CA PRO A 511 12.06 1.42 11.33
C PRO A 511 11.62 0.00 11.72
N PHE A 512 10.58 -0.52 11.07
CA PHE A 512 10.04 -1.85 11.34
C PHE A 512 10.57 -2.93 10.38
N ARG A 513 11.35 -2.55 9.36
CA ARG A 513 11.89 -3.50 8.38
C ARG A 513 13.28 -3.10 7.89
N GLU A 514 13.42 -2.34 6.81
CA GLU A 514 14.72 -2.08 6.15
C GLU A 514 15.78 -1.43 7.05
N THR A 515 15.39 -0.50 7.91
CA THR A 515 16.28 0.20 8.86
C THR A 515 16.09 -0.29 10.30
N SER A 516 15.43 -1.43 10.51
CA SER A 516 15.17 -1.99 11.85
C SER A 516 16.40 -2.46 12.62
N ASN A 517 17.55 -2.57 11.95
CA ASN A 517 18.86 -2.87 12.54
C ASN A 517 19.74 -1.62 12.76
N ILE A 518 19.15 -0.42 12.68
CA ILE A 518 19.82 0.86 12.95
C ILE A 518 19.46 1.31 14.37
N TYR A 519 20.47 1.47 15.23
CA TYR A 519 20.28 1.59 16.69
C TYR A 519 20.71 2.94 17.27
N ASP A 520 21.20 3.88 16.45
CA ASP A 520 21.59 5.22 16.90
C ASP A 520 20.39 6.17 17.09
N GLY A 521 19.18 5.70 16.76
CA GLY A 521 17.94 6.48 16.79
C GLY A 521 17.49 6.99 15.42
N SER A 522 18.33 6.90 14.38
CA SER A 522 18.02 7.43 13.04
C SER A 522 17.08 6.56 12.20
N ALA A 523 16.65 5.41 12.70
CA ALA A 523 15.72 4.51 11.99
C ALA A 523 14.36 5.17 11.63
N PHE A 524 13.98 6.25 12.33
CA PHE A 524 12.76 7.03 12.09
C PHE A 524 12.96 8.23 11.13
N CYS A 525 14.21 8.52 10.74
CA CYS A 525 14.50 9.53 9.73
C CYS A 525 14.13 9.01 8.33
N ALA A 526 13.96 9.92 7.37
CA ALA A 526 13.65 9.57 5.96
C ALA A 526 14.68 10.15 4.97
N ASP A 527 15.80 10.66 5.48
CA ASP A 527 16.81 11.36 4.70
C ASP A 527 17.48 10.44 3.67
N MET A 528 17.75 9.17 4.02
CA MET A 528 18.47 8.24 3.15
C MET A 528 17.67 7.96 1.88
N ALA A 529 16.38 7.63 2.00
CA ALA A 529 15.50 7.35 0.87
C ALA A 529 15.33 8.57 -0.05
N VAL A 530 15.16 9.77 0.55
CA VAL A 530 15.04 11.04 -0.19
C VAL A 530 16.34 11.36 -0.94
N GLN A 531 17.48 11.28 -0.26
CA GLN A 531 18.79 11.50 -0.87
C GLN A 531 19.09 10.49 -1.97
N ASN A 532 18.66 9.24 -1.81
CA ASN A 532 18.88 8.21 -2.82
C ASN A 532 18.24 8.59 -4.15
N VAL A 533 16.94 8.89 -4.12
CA VAL A 533 16.15 9.26 -5.31
C VAL A 533 16.70 10.52 -5.97
N ILE A 534 17.04 11.54 -5.18
CA ILE A 534 17.65 12.78 -5.68
C ILE A 534 18.97 12.48 -6.37
N GLY A 535 19.84 11.70 -5.71
CA GLY A 535 21.15 11.37 -6.23
C GLY A 535 21.14 10.45 -7.45
N ASP A 536 20.15 9.57 -7.57
CA ASP A 536 19.92 8.75 -8.78
C ASP A 536 19.48 9.63 -9.95
N ALA A 537 18.60 10.61 -9.69
CA ALA A 537 18.02 11.47 -10.72
C ALA A 537 19.09 12.25 -11.49
N PHE A 538 20.09 12.82 -10.81
CA PHE A 538 21.16 13.56 -11.47
C PHE A 538 22.38 12.71 -11.87
N ARG A 539 22.32 11.39 -11.69
CA ARG A 539 23.37 10.44 -12.12
C ARG A 539 22.98 9.57 -13.30
N GLY A 540 21.82 9.82 -13.90
CA GLY A 540 21.44 9.25 -15.19
C GLY A 540 20.43 8.10 -15.15
N ALA A 541 19.72 7.94 -14.04
CA ALA A 541 18.54 7.08 -14.01
C ALA A 541 17.56 7.47 -15.14
N THR A 542 16.94 6.49 -15.78
CA THR A 542 15.94 6.74 -16.85
C THR A 542 14.60 7.16 -16.27
N TRP A 543 14.23 6.63 -15.11
CA TRP A 543 13.21 7.20 -14.24
C TRP A 543 13.58 6.98 -12.78
N VAL A 544 13.01 7.80 -11.91
CA VAL A 544 13.14 7.66 -10.45
C VAL A 544 11.77 7.75 -9.78
N ALA A 545 11.62 7.13 -8.63
CA ALA A 545 10.37 7.11 -7.88
C ALA A 545 10.61 7.27 -6.38
N LEU A 546 9.80 8.09 -5.70
CA LEU A 546 9.73 8.18 -4.23
C LEU A 546 8.29 7.92 -3.77
N HIS A 547 8.11 6.90 -2.93
CA HIS A 547 6.82 6.43 -2.45
C HIS A 547 6.70 6.52 -0.93
N ASN A 548 5.46 6.59 -0.45
CA ASN A 548 5.09 6.52 0.96
C ASN A 548 4.44 5.17 1.26
N GLY A 549 4.95 4.50 2.29
CA GLY A 549 4.32 3.35 2.93
C GLY A 549 4.59 2.00 2.28
N GLY A 550 5.55 1.90 1.36
CA GLY A 550 5.86 0.65 0.65
C GLY A 550 6.17 -0.51 1.60
N GLY A 551 5.33 -1.54 1.56
CA GLY A 551 5.57 -2.81 2.24
C GLY A 551 5.02 -2.93 3.66
N VAL A 552 5.37 -2.06 4.63
CA VAL A 552 4.78 -2.16 5.99
C VAL A 552 3.50 -1.33 6.17
N GLY A 553 3.17 -0.46 5.21
CA GLY A 553 1.90 0.27 5.16
C GLY A 553 2.04 1.79 5.14
N TRP A 554 0.97 2.47 4.73
CA TRP A 554 0.90 3.93 4.59
C TRP A 554 1.30 4.68 5.87
N GLY A 555 2.19 5.67 5.74
CA GLY A 555 2.64 6.53 6.83
C GLY A 555 3.86 6.03 7.61
N GLU A 556 4.24 4.76 7.43
CA GLU A 556 5.30 4.11 8.22
C GLU A 556 6.67 4.06 7.52
N VAL A 557 6.72 4.42 6.23
CA VAL A 557 7.90 4.19 5.36
C VAL A 557 8.05 5.30 4.34
N MET A 558 9.29 5.66 4.03
CA MET A 558 9.66 6.39 2.82
C MET A 558 10.58 5.50 1.98
N ASN A 559 10.16 5.20 0.75
CA ASN A 559 10.83 4.21 -0.08
C ASN A 559 10.96 4.65 -1.54
N GLY A 560 12.16 4.55 -2.09
CA GLY A 560 12.53 4.99 -3.42
C GLY A 560 13.15 3.91 -4.29
N GLY A 561 13.02 4.10 -5.60
CA GLY A 561 13.53 3.20 -6.63
C GLY A 561 13.82 3.92 -7.93
N PHE A 562 14.33 3.15 -8.89
CA PHE A 562 14.77 3.67 -10.18
C PHE A 562 14.49 2.66 -11.30
N GLY A 563 14.56 3.14 -12.54
CA GLY A 563 14.84 2.30 -13.70
C GLY A 563 15.87 2.93 -14.61
N LEU A 564 16.67 2.10 -15.26
CA LEU A 564 17.80 2.49 -16.09
C LEU A 564 17.82 1.65 -17.37
N VAL A 565 17.70 2.31 -18.52
CA VAL A 565 17.75 1.63 -19.83
C VAL A 565 19.19 1.49 -20.31
N LEU A 566 19.57 0.25 -20.63
CA LEU A 566 20.80 -0.14 -21.31
C LEU A 566 20.49 -0.39 -22.79
N ASP A 567 20.90 0.52 -23.64
CA ASP A 567 20.61 0.52 -25.08
C ASP A 567 21.84 0.23 -25.96
N GLY A 568 22.96 -0.17 -25.33
CA GLY A 568 24.23 -0.45 -26.01
C GLY A 568 25.13 0.77 -26.18
N THR A 569 24.68 1.97 -25.81
CA THR A 569 25.47 3.20 -25.98
C THR A 569 26.52 3.37 -24.88
N GLU A 570 27.58 4.13 -25.18
CA GLU A 570 28.57 4.54 -24.18
C GLU A 570 27.95 5.44 -23.10
N GLU A 571 26.99 6.28 -23.48
CA GLU A 571 26.25 7.12 -22.54
C GLU A 571 25.43 6.29 -21.53
N ALA A 572 24.74 5.22 -21.98
CA ALA A 572 24.10 4.30 -21.06
C ALA A 572 25.11 3.61 -20.11
N ALA A 573 26.29 3.24 -20.61
CA ALA A 573 27.35 2.68 -19.78
C ALA A 573 27.87 3.68 -18.72
N LYS A 574 28.02 4.95 -19.09
CA LYS A 574 28.42 6.03 -18.18
C LYS A 574 27.37 6.27 -17.09
N ARG A 575 26.09 6.38 -17.47
CA ARG A 575 24.96 6.51 -16.54
C ARG A 575 24.89 5.31 -15.58
N ALA A 576 25.02 4.09 -16.09
CA ALA A 576 25.03 2.87 -15.27
C ALA A 576 26.13 2.88 -14.21
N ARG A 577 27.36 3.24 -14.59
CA ARG A 577 28.47 3.37 -13.63
C ARG A 577 28.18 4.41 -12.56
N MET A 578 27.73 5.60 -12.95
CA MET A 578 27.53 6.70 -12.00
C MET A 578 26.37 6.40 -11.03
N MET A 579 25.23 5.99 -11.57
CA MET A 579 23.98 5.79 -10.83
C MET A 579 24.05 4.57 -9.91
N LEU A 580 24.46 3.39 -10.41
CA LEU A 580 24.54 2.17 -9.58
C LEU A 580 25.61 2.26 -8.48
N ASN A 581 26.65 3.08 -8.68
CA ASN A 581 27.62 3.35 -7.62
C ASN A 581 26.99 4.13 -6.47
N TRP A 582 26.20 5.17 -6.77
CA TRP A 582 25.51 5.98 -5.76
C TRP A 582 24.41 5.20 -5.05
N ASP A 583 23.54 4.53 -5.81
CA ASP A 583 22.38 3.77 -5.30
C ASP A 583 22.74 2.70 -4.28
N VAL A 584 23.97 2.18 -4.31
CA VAL A 584 24.47 1.25 -3.29
C VAL A 584 25.29 1.96 -2.23
N SER A 585 26.18 2.89 -2.63
CA SER A 585 27.13 3.51 -1.69
C SER A 585 26.45 4.43 -0.67
N ASN A 586 25.32 5.04 -1.02
CA ASN A 586 24.56 5.92 -0.13
C ASN A 586 24.17 5.19 1.17
N GLY A 587 23.44 4.08 1.04
CA GLY A 587 22.99 3.25 2.15
C GLY A 587 24.11 2.52 2.86
N LEU A 588 25.16 2.11 2.14
CA LEU A 588 26.39 1.61 2.77
C LEU A 588 27.01 2.65 3.72
N CYS A 589 27.18 3.90 3.26
CA CYS A 589 27.79 4.95 4.07
C CYS A 589 26.91 5.32 5.27
N PHE A 590 25.59 5.36 5.08
CA PHE A 590 24.61 5.58 6.13
C PHE A 590 24.66 4.45 7.19
N GLY A 591 24.51 3.20 6.76
CA GLY A 591 24.56 2.03 7.65
C GLY A 591 25.88 1.90 8.42
N CYS A 592 27.02 2.19 7.79
CA CYS A 592 28.32 2.18 8.47
C CYS A 592 28.47 3.23 9.56
N ASN A 593 27.81 4.39 9.42
CA ASN A 593 27.90 5.45 10.41
C ASN A 593 27.13 5.07 11.70
N GLN A 594 26.07 4.25 11.54
CA GLN A 594 25.05 4.00 12.56
C GLN A 594 25.04 2.58 13.15
N GLN A 595 25.79 1.64 12.58
CA GLN A 595 25.97 0.26 13.09
C GLN A 595 27.27 0.06 13.86
N ARG A 596 27.43 -1.11 14.51
CA ARG A 596 28.70 -1.56 15.10
C ARG A 596 29.82 -1.45 14.03
N PRO A 597 30.87 -0.61 14.24
CA PRO A 597 31.88 -0.29 13.23
C PRO A 597 32.61 -1.50 12.61
N CYS A 598 32.59 -2.64 13.28
CA CYS A 598 33.36 -3.84 12.94
C CYS A 598 32.79 -4.67 11.77
N VAL A 599 31.58 -4.38 11.28
CA VAL A 599 30.85 -5.23 10.31
C VAL A 599 30.83 -4.64 8.89
N CYS A 600 31.24 -3.38 8.71
CA CYS A 600 30.90 -2.62 7.52
C CYS A 600 31.91 -2.74 6.36
N ALA A 601 31.41 -3.06 5.16
CA ALA A 601 32.19 -3.23 3.94
C ALA A 601 32.55 -1.91 3.22
N ALA A 602 32.37 -0.74 3.85
CA ALA A 602 32.69 0.52 3.17
C ALA A 602 34.21 0.76 3.01
N ARG A 603 35.07 0.07 3.77
CA ARG A 603 36.53 0.28 3.72
C ARG A 603 37.13 -0.06 2.33
N PRO A 604 36.83 -1.20 1.68
CA PRO A 604 37.22 -1.45 0.28
C PRO A 604 36.61 -0.49 -0.74
N VAL A 605 35.38 0.01 -0.49
CA VAL A 605 34.70 0.97 -1.38
C VAL A 605 35.45 2.30 -1.40
N PHE A 606 35.75 2.88 -0.22
CA PHE A 606 36.52 4.12 -0.10
C PHE A 606 37.93 4.04 -0.70
N VAL A 607 38.59 2.88 -0.60
CA VAL A 607 39.96 2.70 -1.13
C VAL A 607 39.99 2.60 -2.66
N ARG A 608 38.89 2.17 -3.30
CA ARG A 608 38.86 1.91 -4.76
C ARG A 608 38.31 3.09 -5.57
N THR A 609 37.32 3.82 -5.06
CA THR A 609 36.85 5.07 -5.69
C THR A 609 37.72 6.24 -5.25
N HIS A 610 38.64 6.66 -6.13
CA HIS A 610 39.67 7.68 -5.86
C HIS A 610 39.14 9.08 -5.45
N SER A 611 37.82 9.31 -5.44
CA SER A 611 37.19 10.59 -5.08
C SER A 611 36.04 10.47 -4.05
N LEU A 612 35.78 9.29 -3.48
CA LEU A 612 34.75 9.13 -2.44
C LEU A 612 35.37 9.37 -1.07
N ASP A 613 35.17 10.57 -0.50
CA ASP A 613 35.53 10.89 0.89
C ASP A 613 34.26 11.12 1.69
N SER A 614 34.12 10.46 2.84
CA SER A 614 32.93 10.56 3.70
C SER A 614 33.31 10.67 5.17
N ALA A 615 32.43 11.25 5.98
CA ALA A 615 32.58 11.28 7.43
C ALA A 615 32.75 9.86 8.01
N SER A 616 32.07 8.86 7.42
CA SER A 616 32.23 7.44 7.76
C SER A 616 33.66 6.95 7.50
N GLY A 617 34.30 7.37 6.41
CA GLY A 617 35.71 7.11 6.11
C GLY A 617 36.67 7.79 7.10
N TRP A 618 36.30 8.93 7.67
CA TRP A 618 37.06 9.60 8.74
C TRP A 618 36.85 8.92 10.11
N LEU A 619 35.62 8.55 10.46
CA LEU A 619 35.28 7.80 11.68
C LEU A 619 35.87 6.38 11.69
N LEU A 620 35.86 5.68 10.55
CA LEU A 620 36.53 4.39 10.38
C LEU A 620 38.05 4.51 10.55
N ARG A 621 38.66 5.62 10.11
CA ARG A 621 40.08 5.93 10.32
C ARG A 621 40.40 6.20 11.79
N ASN A 622 39.48 6.78 12.57
CA ASN A 622 39.69 7.14 13.98
C ASN A 622 39.24 6.08 15.01
N LYS A 623 38.22 5.24 14.74
CA LYS A 623 37.68 4.25 15.69
C LYS A 623 38.46 2.92 15.75
N LEU A 624 39.38 2.68 14.81
CA LEU A 624 40.15 1.42 14.73
C LEU A 624 41.17 1.18 15.87
N ASN A 625 41.43 2.16 16.74
CA ASN A 625 42.26 1.96 17.94
C ASN A 625 41.52 1.26 19.11
N SER A 626 40.24 0.91 18.96
CA SER A 626 39.41 0.35 20.06
C SER A 626 38.89 -1.08 19.82
N CYS A 627 39.21 -1.71 18.69
CA CYS A 627 38.72 -3.06 18.37
C CYS A 627 39.69 -4.15 18.87
N LEU A 628 39.69 -4.42 20.17
CA LEU A 628 40.21 -5.68 20.72
C LEU A 628 39.13 -6.78 20.61
N PRO A 629 39.50 -8.05 20.36
CA PRO A 629 38.52 -9.13 20.21
C PRO A 629 37.87 -9.44 21.56
N LEU A 630 36.57 -9.20 21.69
CA LEU A 630 35.80 -9.71 22.82
C LEU A 630 35.75 -11.24 22.74
N SER A 631 36.13 -11.83 23.87
CA SER A 631 36.53 -13.22 24.09
C SER A 631 35.43 -14.25 23.86
N ARG A 632 35.88 -15.45 23.45
CA ARG A 632 35.14 -16.72 23.50
C ARG A 632 34.68 -17.00 24.94
N SER A 633 33.37 -17.21 25.15
CA SER A 633 32.87 -17.92 26.33
C SER A 633 33.05 -19.42 26.10
N ALA A 634 34.15 -19.99 26.61
CA ALA A 634 34.38 -21.43 26.65
C ALA A 634 33.86 -22.01 27.97
N SER A 635 33.08 -23.09 27.90
CA SER A 635 32.72 -23.94 29.04
C SER A 635 33.96 -24.62 29.63
N PRO A 636 34.03 -24.84 30.96
CA PRO A 636 35.22 -25.40 31.60
C PRO A 636 35.18 -26.93 31.55
N LYS A 637 36.09 -27.55 30.81
CA LYS A 637 36.63 -28.90 31.05
C LYS A 637 37.85 -29.14 30.16
N ASP A 638 38.92 -29.59 30.81
CA ASP A 638 40.17 -30.18 30.31
C ASP A 638 41.47 -29.34 30.45
N PRO A 639 42.61 -29.98 30.79
CA PRO A 639 43.77 -29.37 31.48
C PRO A 639 44.83 -28.82 30.51
N PRO A 640 45.84 -28.06 31.00
CA PRO A 640 46.77 -27.32 30.15
C PRO A 640 47.86 -28.24 29.58
N LEU A 641 48.17 -28.06 28.30
CA LEU A 641 49.37 -28.59 27.65
C LEU A 641 50.19 -27.44 27.04
N SER A 642 51.50 -27.69 26.98
CA SER A 642 52.66 -26.81 27.10
C SER A 642 52.99 -25.86 25.94
N GLU A 643 53.73 -24.80 26.29
CA GLU A 643 54.43 -23.87 25.41
C GLU A 643 55.45 -24.55 24.49
N SER A 644 55.26 -24.45 23.18
CA SER A 644 56.34 -24.37 22.20
C SER A 644 55.81 -23.74 20.90
N ASP A 645 56.58 -22.79 20.37
CA ASP A 645 56.50 -22.15 19.04
C ASP A 645 55.69 -20.85 18.89
N VAL A 646 56.25 -19.76 19.46
CA VAL A 646 56.16 -18.41 18.87
C VAL A 646 57.54 -17.76 18.90
N SER A 647 58.31 -17.95 17.83
CA SER A 647 59.47 -17.10 17.52
C SER A 647 59.72 -17.09 16.02
N THR A 648 59.08 -16.17 15.31
CA THR A 648 59.72 -15.47 14.19
C THR A 648 59.00 -14.17 13.89
N THR A 649 59.77 -13.16 13.50
CA THR A 649 59.39 -11.86 12.91
C THR A 649 58.80 -10.78 13.82
N LEU A 650 59.68 -10.18 14.64
CA LEU A 650 59.63 -8.75 14.99
C LEU A 650 61.06 -8.21 15.18
N SER A 651 61.77 -7.99 14.08
CA SER A 651 62.87 -7.01 14.04
C SER A 651 63.07 -6.52 12.60
N LEU A 652 63.00 -5.19 12.44
CA LEU A 652 63.40 -4.34 11.29
C LEU A 652 62.33 -3.27 11.03
N ALA A 653 62.16 -2.38 12.01
CA ALA A 653 61.73 -1.02 11.77
C ALA A 653 62.78 -0.08 12.37
N GLN A 654 63.10 0.97 11.61
CA GLN A 654 63.98 2.12 11.90
C GLN A 654 65.38 2.08 11.28
N ARG A 655 65.51 2.72 10.10
CA ARG A 655 66.56 3.70 9.75
C ARG A 655 66.41 4.16 8.28
N LYS A 656 66.08 5.44 8.06
CA LYS A 656 66.84 6.46 7.29
C LYS A 656 65.94 7.64 6.85
N GLY A 657 66.55 8.83 6.87
CA GLY A 657 65.94 10.17 6.81
C GLY A 657 65.73 10.76 5.40
N PRO A 658 65.66 12.11 5.28
CA PRO A 658 64.89 12.81 4.24
C PRO A 658 65.73 13.42 3.09
N LEU A 659 65.03 13.81 1.99
CA LEU A 659 65.29 14.87 0.95
C LEU A 659 64.93 14.37 -0.49
N PRO A 660 64.70 15.21 -1.54
CA PRO A 660 64.43 16.67 -1.67
C PRO A 660 63.20 17.02 -2.60
N PRO A 661 62.91 18.32 -2.94
CA PRO A 661 61.63 18.75 -3.54
C PRO A 661 61.66 19.33 -5.00
N VAL A 662 60.46 19.48 -5.60
CA VAL A 662 60.02 20.37 -6.75
C VAL A 662 60.35 19.81 -8.18
N PRO A 663 59.55 20.01 -9.28
CA PRO A 663 58.58 21.09 -9.55
C PRO A 663 57.17 20.79 -10.11
N ARG A 664 56.29 21.76 -9.83
CA ARG A 664 54.99 22.03 -10.46
C ARG A 664 55.19 22.62 -11.86
N LYS A 665 54.43 22.18 -12.85
CA LYS A 665 54.09 22.98 -14.04
C LYS A 665 52.62 23.36 -14.00
N ARG A 666 52.39 24.68 -13.95
CA ARG A 666 51.17 25.34 -14.42
C ARG A 666 51.41 25.65 -15.89
N ASP A 667 50.45 25.37 -16.74
CA ASP A 667 50.25 26.15 -17.96
C ASP A 667 48.83 26.70 -17.91
N THR A 668 48.79 28.01 -17.82
CA THR A 668 47.67 28.92 -18.06
C THR A 668 47.58 29.16 -19.55
N ASP A 669 46.38 29.16 -20.14
CA ASP A 669 46.07 30.16 -21.15
C ASP A 669 44.56 30.40 -21.26
N THR A 670 44.21 31.69 -21.21
CA THR A 670 42.86 32.22 -21.37
C THR A 670 42.93 33.44 -22.28
N SER A 671 41.98 33.49 -23.22
CA SER A 671 41.44 34.65 -23.95
C SER A 671 42.21 35.22 -25.15
N TYR A 672 41.55 35.31 -26.32
CA TYR A 672 40.95 36.58 -26.80
C TYR A 672 40.02 36.38 -28.03
N TYR A 673 39.19 37.41 -28.27
CA TYR A 673 37.90 37.50 -28.97
C TYR A 673 37.93 37.80 -30.51
N GLU A 674 36.75 37.56 -31.14
CA GLU A 674 36.06 38.32 -32.22
C GLU A 674 36.61 38.47 -33.65
N HIS A 675 35.91 37.89 -34.64
CA HIS A 675 34.98 38.57 -35.58
C HIS A 675 34.75 37.72 -36.86
N LEU A 676 33.49 37.51 -37.26
CA LEU A 676 32.95 37.91 -38.58
C LEU A 676 31.52 37.37 -38.81
N ASN A 677 30.61 38.34 -38.97
CA ASN A 677 29.32 38.19 -39.65
C ASN A 677 29.54 37.78 -41.11
N GLN A 678 28.77 36.80 -41.62
CA GLN A 678 28.25 36.87 -42.99
C GLN A 678 27.02 35.97 -43.21
N LYS A 679 26.05 36.59 -43.88
CA LYS A 679 24.74 36.08 -44.33
C LYS A 679 24.89 34.90 -45.30
N ILE A 680 24.09 33.84 -45.13
CA ILE A 680 23.64 32.98 -46.23
C ILE A 680 22.16 32.62 -46.02
N THR A 681 21.41 32.70 -47.12
CA THR A 681 19.95 32.68 -47.23
C THR A 681 19.50 31.47 -48.07
N ILE A 682 18.57 30.64 -47.54
CA ILE A 682 17.53 29.81 -48.25
C ILE A 682 18.03 28.57 -49.07
N PRO A 683 17.27 27.43 -49.28
CA PRO A 683 15.81 27.23 -49.21
C PRO A 683 15.23 26.02 -48.42
N LEU A 684 13.93 26.13 -48.13
CA LEU A 684 12.99 25.06 -47.75
C LEU A 684 12.58 24.20 -48.97
N PRO A 685 12.38 22.88 -48.82
CA PRO A 685 11.66 22.05 -49.78
C PRO A 685 10.21 21.71 -49.31
N PRO A 686 9.35 21.22 -50.22
CA PRO A 686 7.94 21.59 -50.29
C PRO A 686 6.96 20.65 -49.54
N SER A 687 5.79 21.23 -49.28
CA SER A 687 4.55 20.62 -48.83
C SER A 687 3.96 19.63 -49.84
N PHE A 688 3.39 18.52 -49.32
CA PHE A 688 2.51 17.59 -50.05
C PHE A 688 1.34 17.16 -49.13
N PRO A 689 0.20 16.72 -49.67
CA PRO A 689 -1.11 17.28 -49.33
C PRO A 689 -1.98 16.32 -48.50
N ALA A 690 -2.91 16.90 -47.75
CA ALA A 690 -3.95 16.19 -47.02
C ALA A 690 -5.11 15.75 -47.94
N PRO A 691 -5.71 14.56 -47.74
CA PRO A 691 -6.89 14.15 -48.49
C PRO A 691 -8.16 14.83 -47.97
N LYS A 692 -8.95 15.37 -48.90
CA LYS A 692 -10.30 15.90 -48.70
C LYS A 692 -11.28 14.75 -48.50
N LEU A 693 -12.14 14.83 -47.49
CA LEU A 693 -13.43 14.12 -47.46
C LEU A 693 -14.56 15.15 -47.35
N ASN A 694 -15.42 15.16 -48.37
CA ASN A 694 -16.69 15.87 -48.46
C ASN A 694 -17.74 15.16 -47.60
N ILE A 695 -18.47 15.87 -46.74
CA ILE A 695 -19.89 15.54 -46.44
C ILE A 695 -20.69 16.84 -46.29
N ASN A 696 -21.83 16.84 -47.00
CA ASN A 696 -22.82 17.89 -47.20
C ASN A 696 -23.39 18.53 -45.92
N THR A 697 -23.52 19.86 -45.95
CA THR A 697 -24.52 20.60 -45.19
C THR A 697 -25.75 20.83 -46.07
N THR A 698 -26.91 20.34 -45.64
CA THR A 698 -28.22 20.73 -46.19
C THR A 698 -29.07 21.30 -45.06
N ALA A 699 -29.66 22.45 -45.36
CA ALA A 699 -30.36 23.35 -44.47
C ALA A 699 -31.71 22.81 -43.99
N VAL A 700 -32.14 23.27 -42.80
CA VAL A 700 -33.52 23.75 -42.59
C VAL A 700 -33.48 25.00 -41.68
N LYS A 701 -33.83 26.15 -42.27
CA LYS A 701 -34.32 27.36 -41.60
C LYS A 701 -35.86 27.31 -41.63
N LYS A 702 -36.51 27.71 -40.53
CA LYS A 702 -37.78 28.49 -40.44
C LYS A 702 -38.06 28.68 -38.93
N SER A 703 -37.80 29.84 -38.31
CA SER A 703 -38.48 31.15 -38.37
C SER A 703 -39.95 31.13 -37.92
N ALA A 704 -40.22 31.70 -36.76
CA ALA A 704 -41.35 32.60 -36.54
C ALA A 704 -41.07 33.51 -35.33
N SER A 705 -41.12 34.80 -35.60
CA SER A 705 -40.91 35.99 -34.76
C SER A 705 -42.19 36.46 -34.08
N PHE A 706 -42.11 37.16 -32.94
CA PHE A 706 -42.74 38.48 -32.75
C PHE A 706 -42.18 39.20 -31.50
N SER A 707 -42.06 40.53 -31.60
CA SER A 707 -41.29 41.47 -30.76
C SER A 707 -42.19 42.30 -29.80
N PRO A 708 -41.83 43.51 -29.29
CA PRO A 708 -41.08 43.77 -28.05
C PRO A 708 -41.76 44.79 -27.08
N GLY A 709 -41.19 44.95 -25.88
CA GLY A 709 -41.44 46.09 -24.95
C GLY A 709 -41.57 45.61 -23.49
N GLY A 710 -40.95 46.21 -22.46
CA GLY A 710 -40.08 47.38 -22.34
C GLY A 710 -39.33 47.35 -21.00
N ASN A 711 -38.40 48.28 -20.84
CA ASN A 711 -37.48 48.46 -19.70
C ASN A 711 -38.17 48.63 -18.33
N SER A 712 -37.60 48.02 -17.28
CA SER A 712 -37.23 48.74 -16.05
C SER A 712 -36.29 47.90 -15.17
N SER A 713 -35.35 48.61 -14.56
CA SER A 713 -34.19 48.21 -13.76
C SER A 713 -34.48 47.70 -12.34
N LEU A 714 -33.45 47.03 -11.79
CA LEU A 714 -33.05 46.94 -10.37
C LEU A 714 -33.78 45.96 -9.42
N GLY A 715 -33.01 44.98 -8.92
CA GLY A 715 -32.87 44.76 -7.48
C GLY A 715 -33.70 43.63 -6.83
N ASN A 716 -32.97 42.75 -6.13
CA ASN A 716 -33.38 41.89 -5.01
C ASN A 716 -34.12 40.57 -5.29
N THR A 717 -33.34 39.49 -5.13
CA THR A 717 -33.54 38.41 -4.15
C THR A 717 -34.97 38.21 -3.63
N MET A 718 -35.62 37.11 -4.02
CA MET A 718 -36.65 36.45 -3.21
C MET A 718 -36.48 34.93 -3.24
N GLN A 719 -36.20 34.43 -2.04
CA GLN A 719 -36.62 33.15 -1.45
C GLN A 719 -37.60 32.32 -2.28
N LYS A 720 -37.20 31.09 -2.62
CA LYS A 720 -38.17 29.99 -2.68
C LYS A 720 -38.30 29.40 -1.28
N SER A 721 -39.50 29.58 -0.76
CA SER A 721 -40.08 29.01 0.44
C SER A 721 -39.81 27.50 0.53
N VAL A 722 -39.21 27.10 1.64
CA VAL A 722 -39.30 25.73 2.16
C VAL A 722 -40.72 25.58 2.70
N ASP A 723 -41.44 24.58 2.19
CA ASP A 723 -42.75 24.20 2.71
C ASP A 723 -42.58 23.63 4.13
N PHE A 724 -42.87 24.47 5.12
CA PHE A 724 -42.91 24.11 6.53
C PHE A 724 -44.33 23.65 6.87
N SER A 725 -44.69 22.43 6.45
CA SER A 725 -45.96 21.79 6.81
C SER A 725 -45.88 20.26 6.98
N ALA A 726 -44.75 19.75 7.49
CA ALA A 726 -44.66 18.38 8.01
C ALA A 726 -43.88 18.36 9.34
N LEU A 727 -44.35 19.17 10.29
CA LEU A 727 -43.99 19.10 11.71
C LEU A 727 -45.28 18.80 12.50
N THR A 728 -45.89 17.66 12.19
CA THR A 728 -46.97 17.02 12.96
C THR A 728 -46.99 15.52 12.65
N GLY A 729 -46.72 14.68 13.66
CA GLY A 729 -46.90 13.21 13.61
C GLY A 729 -45.68 12.44 13.10
N GLY A 730 -45.06 11.64 13.97
CA GLY A 730 -44.01 10.70 13.61
C GLY A 730 -44.58 9.50 12.85
N ASP A 731 -44.75 9.63 11.54
CA ASP A 731 -45.20 8.51 10.69
C ASP A 731 -44.03 7.60 10.35
N CYS A 732 -44.08 6.39 10.89
CA CYS A 732 -43.17 5.32 10.58
C CYS A 732 -43.43 4.82 9.15
N SER A 733 -42.40 4.81 8.31
CA SER A 733 -42.49 4.40 6.90
C SER A 733 -41.71 3.12 6.62
N LEU A 734 -42.35 2.16 5.96
CA LEU A 734 -41.74 0.91 5.51
C LEU A 734 -41.28 1.04 4.05
N GLU A 735 -40.04 0.70 3.77
CA GLU A 735 -39.49 0.68 2.42
C GLU A 735 -39.11 -0.75 2.06
N LEU A 736 -39.83 -1.29 1.08
CA LEU A 736 -39.78 -2.70 0.71
C LEU A 736 -39.29 -2.88 -0.72
N ALA A 737 -38.12 -3.50 -0.90
CA ALA A 737 -37.56 -3.77 -2.22
C ALA A 737 -37.55 -5.27 -2.53
N PHE A 738 -37.91 -5.63 -3.77
CA PHE A 738 -37.88 -7.00 -4.25
C PHE A 738 -36.77 -7.19 -5.27
N LEU A 739 -36.03 -8.29 -5.17
CA LEU A 739 -34.98 -8.70 -6.11
C LEU A 739 -35.40 -10.03 -6.73
N LEU A 740 -35.84 -9.97 -7.98
CA LEU A 740 -36.33 -11.13 -8.73
C LEU A 740 -35.17 -11.78 -9.47
N ASP A 741 -35.06 -13.09 -9.33
CA ASP A 741 -34.09 -13.88 -10.05
C ASP A 741 -34.59 -14.09 -11.49
N SER A 742 -33.82 -13.58 -12.44
CA SER A 742 -34.08 -13.68 -13.88
C SER A 742 -32.97 -14.48 -14.56
N SER A 743 -32.27 -15.35 -13.81
CA SER A 743 -31.21 -16.23 -14.31
C SER A 743 -31.73 -17.56 -14.86
N GLU A 744 -30.85 -18.35 -15.50
CA GLU A 744 -31.17 -19.67 -16.08
C GLU A 744 -31.86 -20.61 -15.08
N SER A 745 -31.47 -20.56 -13.81
CA SER A 745 -32.00 -21.45 -12.78
C SER A 745 -33.37 -21.04 -12.23
N ALA A 746 -33.80 -19.81 -12.49
CA ALA A 746 -35.10 -19.27 -12.10
C ALA A 746 -36.16 -19.35 -13.21
N LYS A 747 -35.80 -19.82 -14.42
CA LYS A 747 -36.63 -19.77 -15.63
C LYS A 747 -38.07 -20.24 -15.43
N ASP A 748 -38.24 -21.41 -14.82
CA ASP A 748 -39.55 -22.05 -14.68
C ASP A 748 -40.39 -21.45 -13.52
N ASN A 749 -39.77 -20.62 -12.68
CA ASN A 749 -40.39 -20.03 -11.49
C ASN A 749 -40.57 -18.50 -11.59
N HIS A 750 -39.97 -17.85 -12.60
CA HIS A 750 -40.03 -16.38 -12.76
C HIS A 750 -41.46 -15.82 -12.80
N GLY A 751 -42.43 -16.59 -13.32
CA GLY A 751 -43.86 -16.24 -13.23
C GLY A 751 -44.40 -16.26 -11.79
N GLN A 752 -44.02 -17.26 -10.99
CA GLN A 752 -44.39 -17.38 -9.58
C GLN A 752 -43.73 -16.27 -8.73
N GLU A 753 -42.50 -15.86 -9.07
CA GLU A 753 -41.82 -14.72 -8.43
C GLU A 753 -42.60 -13.42 -8.59
N LYS A 754 -43.03 -13.10 -9.83
CA LYS A 754 -43.86 -11.92 -10.11
C LYS A 754 -45.21 -11.95 -9.38
N GLN A 755 -45.81 -13.14 -9.28
CA GLN A 755 -47.05 -13.32 -8.54
C GLN A 755 -46.85 -13.09 -7.04
N LEU A 756 -45.80 -13.64 -6.43
CA LEU A 756 -45.49 -13.44 -5.01
C LEU A 756 -45.35 -11.95 -4.68
N VAL A 757 -44.57 -11.23 -5.48
CA VAL A 757 -44.30 -9.80 -5.30
C VAL A 757 -45.60 -8.99 -5.36
N THR A 758 -46.46 -9.32 -6.33
CA THR A 758 -47.77 -8.70 -6.49
C THR A 758 -48.67 -8.94 -5.27
N GLU A 759 -48.79 -10.18 -4.82
CA GLU A 759 -49.65 -10.55 -3.69
C GLU A 759 -49.19 -9.97 -2.35
N VAL A 760 -47.86 -9.88 -2.12
CA VAL A 760 -47.30 -9.24 -0.91
C VAL A 760 -47.65 -7.75 -0.89
N VAL A 761 -47.43 -7.04 -2.00
CA VAL A 761 -47.69 -5.59 -2.05
C VAL A 761 -49.18 -5.26 -1.98
N GLU A 762 -50.04 -6.07 -2.58
CA GLU A 762 -51.50 -5.94 -2.44
C GLU A 762 -51.95 -6.10 -0.99
N ARG A 763 -51.49 -7.15 -0.31
CA ARG A 763 -51.90 -7.38 1.09
C ARG A 763 -51.38 -6.31 2.04
N LEU A 764 -50.18 -5.75 1.81
CA LEU A 764 -49.65 -4.66 2.64
C LEU A 764 -50.50 -3.38 2.58
N GLN A 765 -51.20 -3.14 1.48
CA GLN A 765 -52.04 -1.95 1.31
C GLN A 765 -53.15 -1.82 2.36
N ASP A 766 -53.68 -2.95 2.80
CA ASP A 766 -54.87 -3.02 3.66
C ASP A 766 -54.53 -3.31 5.14
N MET A 767 -53.23 -3.41 5.48
CA MET A 767 -52.78 -3.70 6.84
C MET A 767 -52.72 -2.46 7.74
N LYS A 768 -53.03 -2.68 9.03
CA LYS A 768 -52.93 -1.68 10.10
C LYS A 768 -51.97 -2.16 11.17
N LEU A 769 -51.18 -1.24 11.72
CA LEU A 769 -50.27 -1.49 12.84
C LEU A 769 -51.05 -1.70 14.14
N GLN A 770 -50.42 -2.30 15.15
CA GLN A 770 -51.03 -2.53 16.47
C GLN A 770 -51.43 -1.22 17.18
N SER A 771 -50.81 -0.10 16.80
CA SER A 771 -51.16 1.25 17.24
C SER A 771 -52.50 1.78 16.68
N GLY A 772 -53.11 1.07 15.72
CA GLY A 772 -54.34 1.47 15.02
C GLY A 772 -54.11 2.35 13.78
N SER A 773 -52.88 2.79 13.55
CA SER A 773 -52.48 3.59 12.38
C SER A 773 -52.31 2.73 11.11
N ARG A 774 -52.56 3.32 9.94
CA ARG A 774 -52.34 2.66 8.65
C ARG A 774 -50.84 2.63 8.34
N LEU A 775 -50.33 1.48 7.85
CA LEU A 775 -48.92 1.36 7.47
C LEU A 775 -48.63 2.20 6.22
N SER A 776 -47.71 3.16 6.35
CA SER A 776 -47.18 3.90 5.20
C SER A 776 -46.01 3.12 4.60
N PHE A 777 -46.08 2.75 3.33
CA PHE A 777 -44.98 2.04 2.67
C PHE A 777 -44.73 2.47 1.22
N ARG A 778 -43.48 2.29 0.78
CA ARG A 778 -43.05 2.43 -0.62
C ARG A 778 -42.37 1.15 -1.07
N SER A 779 -42.52 0.78 -2.34
CA SER A 779 -41.88 -0.41 -2.88
C SER A 779 -41.02 -0.14 -4.11
N ALA A 780 -39.92 -0.88 -4.19
CA ALA A 780 -39.00 -0.92 -5.31
C ALA A 780 -38.87 -2.35 -5.86
N LEU A 781 -38.48 -2.46 -7.12
CA LEU A 781 -38.40 -3.71 -7.84
C LEU A 781 -37.16 -3.75 -8.72
N LEU A 782 -36.35 -4.78 -8.51
CA LEU A 782 -35.16 -5.08 -9.28
C LEU A 782 -35.31 -6.49 -9.87
N GLN A 783 -34.88 -6.68 -11.11
CA GLN A 783 -34.63 -8.01 -11.65
C GLN A 783 -33.15 -8.18 -11.98
N TYR A 784 -32.62 -9.38 -11.76
CA TYR A 784 -31.19 -9.63 -11.93
C TYR A 784 -30.86 -10.95 -12.62
N SER A 785 -29.76 -10.94 -13.38
CA SER A 785 -29.12 -12.12 -13.97
C SER A 785 -27.59 -11.86 -14.02
N SER A 786 -26.99 -11.73 -15.20
CA SER A 786 -25.62 -11.24 -15.45
C SER A 786 -25.50 -9.73 -15.27
N HIS A 787 -26.64 -9.04 -15.26
CA HIS A 787 -26.80 -7.61 -15.03
C HIS A 787 -28.09 -7.37 -14.25
N VAL A 788 -28.25 -6.15 -13.72
CA VAL A 788 -29.36 -5.76 -12.85
C VAL A 788 -30.17 -4.68 -13.56
N ILE A 789 -31.49 -4.85 -13.61
CA ILE A 789 -32.42 -3.86 -14.14
C ILE A 789 -33.29 -3.35 -12.99
N LEU A 790 -33.31 -2.03 -12.80
CA LEU A 790 -34.19 -1.33 -11.88
C LEU A 790 -35.53 -1.10 -12.57
N GLU A 791 -36.51 -1.95 -12.29
CA GLU A 791 -37.85 -1.87 -12.89
C GLU A 791 -38.69 -0.75 -12.24
N GLN A 792 -38.52 -0.56 -10.92
CA GLN A 792 -39.09 0.56 -10.20
C GLN A 792 -38.25 0.95 -8.98
N THR A 793 -38.08 2.25 -8.76
CA THR A 793 -37.42 2.81 -7.56
C THR A 793 -38.42 3.28 -6.49
N PHE A 794 -37.96 3.62 -5.29
CA PHE A 794 -38.83 4.16 -4.23
C PHE A 794 -39.35 5.56 -4.56
N SER A 795 -38.59 6.35 -5.31
CA SER A 795 -38.98 7.67 -5.81
C SER A 795 -40.06 7.62 -6.88
N GLN A 796 -40.15 6.50 -7.61
CA GLN A 796 -41.18 6.26 -8.63
C GLN A 796 -42.47 5.66 -8.06
N TRP A 797 -42.51 5.31 -6.77
CA TRP A 797 -43.69 4.72 -6.12
C TRP A 797 -44.92 5.65 -6.18
N LYS A 798 -45.95 5.22 -6.90
CA LYS A 798 -47.25 5.92 -7.04
C LYS A 798 -48.45 5.12 -6.49
N GLY A 799 -48.17 4.06 -5.73
CA GLY A 799 -49.16 3.14 -5.16
C GLY A 799 -49.24 1.79 -5.88
N VAL A 800 -50.00 0.87 -5.28
CA VAL A 800 -50.04 -0.56 -5.66
C VAL A 800 -50.47 -0.78 -7.11
N ALA A 801 -51.49 -0.06 -7.60
CA ALA A 801 -51.95 -0.21 -8.98
C ALA A 801 -50.83 0.05 -9.99
N ASN A 802 -50.06 1.14 -9.80
CA ASN A 802 -48.94 1.46 -10.68
C ASN A 802 -47.78 0.46 -10.55
N PHE A 803 -47.52 -0.04 -9.34
CA PHE A 803 -46.50 -1.07 -9.12
C PHE A 803 -46.83 -2.37 -9.89
N LYS A 804 -48.10 -2.78 -9.88
CA LYS A 804 -48.56 -3.95 -10.64
C LYS A 804 -48.40 -3.77 -12.15
N ASP A 805 -48.72 -2.59 -12.67
CA ASP A 805 -48.54 -2.27 -14.09
C ASP A 805 -47.07 -2.33 -14.50
N ASN A 806 -46.14 -2.04 -13.59
CA ASN A 806 -44.70 -2.15 -13.83
C ASN A 806 -44.16 -3.60 -13.72
N ILE A 807 -44.83 -4.49 -12.96
CA ILE A 807 -44.45 -5.92 -12.86
C ILE A 807 -44.87 -6.71 -14.10
N ALA A 808 -46.08 -6.45 -14.62
CA ALA A 808 -46.66 -7.21 -15.72
C ALA A 808 -45.74 -7.35 -16.96
N PRO A 809 -45.08 -6.28 -17.48
CA PRO A 809 -44.25 -6.35 -18.68
C PRO A 809 -42.86 -6.93 -18.46
N ILE A 810 -42.46 -7.27 -17.22
CA ILE A 810 -41.10 -7.77 -16.94
C ILE A 810 -40.83 -9.06 -17.70
N THR A 811 -39.84 -9.00 -18.57
CA THR A 811 -39.35 -10.11 -19.40
C THR A 811 -38.16 -10.80 -18.75
N TYR A 812 -38.20 -12.13 -18.78
CA TYR A 812 -37.11 -12.99 -18.34
C TYR A 812 -35.80 -12.78 -19.15
N ILE A 813 -34.65 -12.75 -18.48
CA ILE A 813 -33.34 -12.44 -19.10
C ILE A 813 -32.54 -13.71 -19.45
N GLY A 814 -32.31 -14.60 -18.47
CA GLY A 814 -31.75 -15.94 -18.66
C GLY A 814 -30.25 -16.07 -18.85
N GLN A 815 -29.41 -15.23 -18.23
CA GLN A 815 -27.95 -15.35 -18.33
C GLN A 815 -27.24 -15.21 -16.98
N GLY A 816 -26.82 -16.32 -16.37
CA GLY A 816 -25.98 -16.32 -15.15
C GLY A 816 -26.61 -15.68 -13.90
N THR A 817 -26.17 -16.11 -12.72
CA THR A 817 -26.76 -15.66 -11.45
C THR A 817 -25.76 -14.77 -10.70
N TYR A 818 -25.77 -13.46 -10.98
CA TYR A 818 -24.89 -12.47 -10.35
C TYR A 818 -25.60 -11.65 -9.27
N VAL A 819 -26.01 -12.35 -8.21
CA VAL A 819 -26.78 -11.79 -7.09
C VAL A 819 -26.04 -10.68 -6.34
N THR A 820 -24.70 -10.67 -6.35
CA THR A 820 -23.88 -9.64 -5.69
C THR A 820 -24.17 -8.26 -6.24
N TYR A 821 -24.24 -8.11 -7.57
CA TYR A 821 -24.58 -6.83 -8.19
C TYR A 821 -26.02 -6.39 -7.87
N ALA A 822 -26.94 -7.34 -7.72
CA ALA A 822 -28.33 -7.04 -7.39
C ALA A 822 -28.43 -6.41 -5.98
N ILE A 823 -27.73 -6.99 -5.02
CA ILE A 823 -27.69 -6.51 -3.64
C ILE A 823 -26.92 -5.18 -3.52
N THR A 824 -25.83 -5.00 -4.26
CA THR A 824 -25.09 -3.73 -4.28
C THR A 824 -25.98 -2.59 -4.82
N ASN A 825 -26.68 -2.81 -5.95
CA ASN A 825 -27.60 -1.81 -6.50
C ASN A 825 -28.77 -1.50 -5.56
N LEU A 826 -29.34 -2.52 -4.92
CA LEU A 826 -30.34 -2.38 -3.87
C LEU A 826 -29.84 -1.51 -2.70
N THR A 827 -28.60 -1.74 -2.26
CA THR A 827 -28.01 -0.97 -1.14
C THR A 827 -27.88 0.50 -1.50
N HIS A 828 -27.45 0.79 -2.73
CA HIS A 828 -27.43 2.17 -3.23
C HIS A 828 -28.82 2.79 -3.32
N LEU A 829 -29.82 2.02 -3.74
CA LEU A 829 -31.21 2.48 -3.77
C LEU A 829 -31.68 2.90 -2.36
N TYR A 830 -31.39 2.08 -1.34
CA TYR A 830 -31.71 2.37 0.06
C TYR A 830 -30.91 3.52 0.69
N LEU A 831 -29.73 3.82 0.16
CA LEU A 831 -28.93 4.95 0.64
C LEU A 831 -29.38 6.27 0.03
N ASN A 832 -29.83 6.23 -1.22
CA ASN A 832 -30.15 7.43 -1.98
C ASN A 832 -31.60 7.88 -1.80
N GLU A 833 -32.54 6.94 -1.66
CA GLU A 833 -33.97 7.27 -1.72
C GLU A 833 -34.74 7.06 -0.41
N SER A 834 -34.11 6.45 0.60
CA SER A 834 -34.75 6.11 1.87
C SER A 834 -34.53 7.13 2.97
N GLY A 835 -35.55 7.32 3.81
CA GLY A 835 -35.45 8.15 5.00
C GLY A 835 -34.55 7.56 6.10
N THR A 836 -33.96 8.40 6.94
CA THR A 836 -33.12 7.96 8.08
C THR A 836 -33.89 7.26 9.20
N GLY A 837 -35.23 7.35 9.19
CA GLY A 837 -36.14 6.68 10.12
C GLY A 837 -37.07 5.64 9.48
N SER A 838 -36.87 5.28 8.22
CA SER A 838 -37.70 4.27 7.55
C SER A 838 -37.22 2.85 7.86
N VAL A 839 -38.15 1.90 8.01
CA VAL A 839 -37.84 0.47 8.12
C VAL A 839 -37.47 -0.03 6.72
N LYS A 840 -36.24 -0.53 6.54
CA LYS A 840 -35.73 -0.96 5.23
C LYS A 840 -35.76 -2.48 5.12
N VAL A 841 -36.49 -3.02 4.14
CA VAL A 841 -36.66 -4.47 3.98
C VAL A 841 -36.46 -4.92 2.54
N ALA A 842 -35.53 -5.83 2.31
CA ALA A 842 -35.28 -6.44 1.01
C ALA A 842 -35.80 -7.88 0.97
N VAL A 843 -36.52 -8.25 -0.09
CA VAL A 843 -36.92 -9.62 -0.38
C VAL A 843 -36.10 -10.11 -1.56
N LEU A 844 -35.14 -10.98 -1.28
CA LEU A 844 -34.25 -11.60 -2.25
C LEU A 844 -34.82 -12.96 -2.65
N LEU A 845 -35.27 -13.08 -3.89
CA LEU A 845 -35.59 -14.37 -4.50
C LEU A 845 -34.31 -14.92 -5.10
N TYR A 846 -33.84 -16.06 -4.62
CA TYR A 846 -32.57 -16.68 -5.03
C TYR A 846 -32.60 -18.19 -4.77
N ASP A 847 -32.01 -18.99 -5.64
CA ASP A 847 -32.00 -20.45 -5.53
C ASP A 847 -30.82 -21.03 -4.73
N GLY A 848 -29.90 -20.17 -4.30
CA GLY A 848 -28.70 -20.57 -3.56
C GLY A 848 -27.49 -20.90 -4.43
N VAL A 849 -27.52 -20.67 -5.75
CA VAL A 849 -26.37 -20.91 -6.64
C VAL A 849 -26.00 -19.67 -7.44
N SER A 850 -24.76 -19.20 -7.26
CA SER A 850 -24.23 -18.06 -8.02
C SER A 850 -23.36 -18.54 -9.19
N HIS A 851 -23.24 -17.72 -10.23
CA HIS A 851 -22.26 -17.95 -11.28
C HIS A 851 -20.83 -17.98 -10.68
N PRO A 852 -19.88 -18.82 -11.17
CA PRO A 852 -18.53 -18.92 -10.58
C PRO A 852 -17.71 -17.62 -10.58
N LYS A 853 -18.06 -16.68 -11.46
CA LYS A 853 -17.45 -15.34 -11.53
C LYS A 853 -18.24 -14.28 -10.75
N ASN A 854 -19.34 -14.64 -10.10
CA ASN A 854 -20.06 -13.72 -9.25
C ASN A 854 -19.15 -13.35 -8.07
N PRO A 855 -18.94 -12.05 -7.79
CA PRO A 855 -18.18 -11.60 -6.62
C PRO A 855 -18.82 -12.10 -5.32
N ASP A 856 -18.15 -11.93 -4.19
CA ASP A 856 -18.68 -12.43 -2.91
C ASP A 856 -20.04 -11.81 -2.55
N VAL A 857 -21.07 -12.64 -2.58
CA VAL A 857 -22.46 -12.28 -2.24
C VAL A 857 -22.56 -11.85 -0.79
N LEU A 858 -21.76 -12.48 0.06
CA LEU A 858 -21.87 -12.29 1.50
C LEU A 858 -21.45 -10.87 1.88
N SER A 859 -20.31 -10.40 1.34
CA SER A 859 -19.87 -9.00 1.49
C SER A 859 -20.98 -8.02 1.12
N ALA A 860 -21.62 -8.20 -0.05
CA ALA A 860 -22.66 -7.27 -0.48
C ALA A 860 -23.91 -7.28 0.43
N VAL A 861 -24.32 -8.45 0.94
CA VAL A 861 -25.41 -8.52 1.92
C VAL A 861 -25.02 -7.88 3.25
N ILE A 862 -23.79 -8.05 3.71
CA ILE A 862 -23.30 -7.45 4.95
C ILE A 862 -23.32 -5.94 4.84
N ASP A 863 -22.83 -5.40 3.72
CA ASP A 863 -22.86 -3.96 3.46
C ASP A 863 -24.29 -3.44 3.49
N ALA A 864 -25.23 -4.13 2.85
CA ALA A 864 -26.65 -3.79 2.87
C ALA A 864 -27.25 -3.84 4.30
N LYS A 865 -26.94 -4.89 5.07
CA LYS A 865 -27.41 -5.05 6.46
C LYS A 865 -26.85 -3.98 7.39
N ASN A 866 -25.59 -3.58 7.18
CA ASN A 866 -24.96 -2.47 7.92
C ASN A 866 -25.65 -1.13 7.66
N GLN A 867 -26.33 -0.97 6.52
CA GLN A 867 -27.20 0.18 6.22
C GLN A 867 -28.62 0.04 6.78
N GLY A 868 -28.85 -0.94 7.66
CA GLY A 868 -30.14 -1.17 8.32
C GLY A 868 -31.14 -1.99 7.50
N VAL A 869 -30.75 -2.56 6.36
CA VAL A 869 -31.65 -3.36 5.52
C VAL A 869 -31.87 -4.75 6.14
N ARG A 870 -33.13 -5.15 6.30
CA ARG A 870 -33.53 -6.52 6.70
C ARG A 870 -33.78 -7.37 5.47
N PHE A 871 -33.13 -8.52 5.37
CA PHE A 871 -33.24 -9.41 4.20
C PHE A 871 -34.15 -10.58 4.48
N PHE A 872 -35.19 -10.74 3.66
CA PHE A 872 -35.90 -11.99 3.45
C PHE A 872 -35.22 -12.73 2.30
N ALA A 873 -34.73 -13.94 2.53
CA ALA A 873 -34.23 -14.81 1.47
C ALA A 873 -35.32 -15.84 1.14
N ILE A 874 -35.70 -15.91 -0.14
CA ILE A 874 -36.73 -16.83 -0.63
C ILE A 874 -36.10 -17.77 -1.65
N GLY A 875 -36.02 -19.05 -1.27
CA GLY A 875 -35.60 -20.12 -2.17
C GLY A 875 -36.56 -20.26 -3.34
N VAL A 876 -36.13 -19.96 -4.56
CA VAL A 876 -36.99 -19.98 -5.76
C VAL A 876 -37.34 -21.40 -6.22
N THR A 877 -36.41 -22.34 -6.04
CA THR A 877 -36.58 -23.74 -6.50
C THR A 877 -36.79 -24.71 -5.33
N PRO A 878 -37.35 -25.91 -5.56
CA PRO A 878 -37.36 -26.97 -4.55
C PRO A 878 -35.95 -27.38 -4.10
N ALA A 879 -34.97 -27.31 -5.02
CA ALA A 879 -33.57 -27.60 -4.75
C ALA A 879 -32.93 -26.63 -3.75
N ALA A 880 -33.49 -25.42 -3.56
CA ALA A 880 -33.06 -24.49 -2.53
C ALA A 880 -33.28 -25.02 -1.09
N ARG A 881 -34.00 -26.14 -0.91
CA ARG A 881 -34.13 -26.86 0.38
C ARG A 881 -32.99 -27.86 0.65
N GLU A 882 -32.09 -28.10 -0.31
CA GLU A 882 -30.89 -28.91 -0.09
C GLU A 882 -29.97 -28.27 0.95
N THR A 883 -29.35 -29.10 1.80
CA THR A 883 -28.59 -28.64 2.97
C THR A 883 -27.50 -27.60 2.64
N SER A 884 -26.83 -27.73 1.50
CA SER A 884 -25.77 -26.81 1.05
C SER A 884 -26.32 -25.45 0.58
N LYS A 885 -27.35 -25.44 -0.27
CA LYS A 885 -27.99 -24.21 -0.78
C LYS A 885 -28.78 -23.48 0.30
N GLN A 886 -29.43 -24.23 1.18
CA GLN A 886 -30.13 -23.67 2.34
C GLN A 886 -29.16 -22.98 3.30
N ALA A 887 -27.95 -23.52 3.50
CA ALA A 887 -26.92 -22.84 4.30
C ALA A 887 -26.52 -21.49 3.68
N GLN A 888 -26.39 -21.41 2.34
CA GLN A 888 -26.11 -20.16 1.65
C GLN A 888 -27.27 -19.15 1.80
N LEU A 889 -28.51 -19.57 1.59
CA LEU A 889 -29.68 -18.69 1.78
C LEU A 889 -29.84 -18.21 3.23
N ARG A 890 -29.50 -19.04 4.23
CA ARG A 890 -29.46 -18.63 5.65
C ARG A 890 -28.47 -17.51 5.92
N MET A 891 -27.34 -17.49 5.21
CA MET A 891 -26.35 -16.42 5.34
C MET A 891 -26.84 -15.09 4.78
N LEU A 892 -27.70 -15.14 3.74
CA LEU A 892 -28.26 -13.95 3.11
C LEU A 892 -29.43 -13.38 3.92
N ALA A 893 -30.29 -14.24 4.48
CA ALA A 893 -31.40 -13.84 5.34
C ALA A 893 -30.96 -13.08 6.60
N SER A 894 -31.82 -12.20 7.13
CA SER A 894 -31.64 -11.55 8.43
C SER A 894 -31.86 -12.53 9.61
N SER A 895 -31.34 -12.16 10.79
CA SER A 895 -31.43 -13.01 11.99
C SER A 895 -32.70 -12.68 12.80
N PRO A 896 -33.41 -13.68 13.37
CA PRO A 896 -33.10 -15.11 13.29
C PRO A 896 -33.58 -15.75 11.97
N PRO A 897 -32.80 -16.66 11.34
CA PRO A 897 -33.11 -17.14 9.98
C PRO A 897 -34.48 -17.79 9.79
N HIS A 898 -35.10 -18.36 10.83
CA HIS A 898 -36.43 -18.97 10.71
C HIS A 898 -37.56 -17.97 10.42
N SER A 899 -37.35 -16.68 10.71
CA SER A 899 -38.29 -15.60 10.39
C SER A 899 -38.08 -15.01 8.99
N TYR A 900 -36.87 -15.12 8.45
CA TYR A 900 -36.45 -14.41 7.23
C TYR A 900 -36.06 -15.32 6.07
N LEU A 901 -35.92 -16.63 6.28
CA LEU A 901 -35.67 -17.60 5.24
C LEU A 901 -36.91 -18.43 4.99
N HIS A 902 -37.44 -18.33 3.77
CA HIS A 902 -38.59 -19.12 3.31
C HIS A 902 -38.31 -19.75 1.95
N ASN A 903 -39.22 -20.57 1.45
CA ASN A 903 -39.16 -21.09 0.09
C ASN A 903 -40.44 -20.74 -0.67
N LEU A 904 -40.32 -20.47 -1.97
CA LEU A 904 -41.44 -20.10 -2.84
C LEU A 904 -42.53 -21.19 -2.88
N GLN A 905 -42.14 -22.44 -2.62
CA GLN A 905 -43.03 -23.61 -2.56
C GLN A 905 -43.65 -23.86 -1.17
N ASP A 906 -43.46 -22.94 -0.22
CA ASP A 906 -44.09 -23.04 1.09
C ASP A 906 -45.58 -22.69 1.00
N LYS A 907 -46.43 -23.50 1.65
CA LYS A 907 -47.83 -23.14 1.85
C LYS A 907 -47.91 -21.83 2.63
N ASP A 908 -48.80 -20.95 2.18
CA ASP A 908 -49.08 -19.65 2.81
C ASP A 908 -47.86 -18.72 2.91
N ILE A 909 -46.91 -18.81 1.97
CA ILE A 909 -45.68 -18.00 1.93
C ILE A 909 -45.96 -16.50 2.05
N VAL A 910 -46.96 -15.98 1.34
CA VAL A 910 -47.36 -14.57 1.42
C VAL A 910 -47.79 -14.21 2.84
N THR A 911 -48.59 -15.06 3.50
CA THR A 911 -49.03 -14.83 4.88
C THR A 911 -47.85 -14.81 5.85
N LYS A 912 -46.86 -15.69 5.67
CA LYS A 912 -45.64 -15.72 6.51
C LYS A 912 -44.82 -14.44 6.38
N ILE A 913 -44.56 -13.99 5.14
CA ILE A 913 -43.80 -12.77 4.88
C ILE A 913 -44.53 -11.55 5.47
N ILE A 914 -45.84 -11.46 5.26
CA ILE A 914 -46.65 -10.35 5.78
C ILE A 914 -46.63 -10.29 7.32
N ASN A 915 -46.76 -11.43 8.00
CA ASN A 915 -46.72 -11.46 9.47
C ASN A 915 -45.39 -10.94 10.02
N GLU A 916 -44.27 -11.32 9.40
CA GLU A 916 -42.94 -10.86 9.82
C GLU A 916 -42.68 -9.40 9.45
N LEU A 917 -43.17 -8.93 8.29
CA LEU A 917 -43.13 -7.51 7.93
C LEU A 917 -43.92 -6.65 8.90
N MET A 918 -45.10 -7.11 9.33
CA MET A 918 -45.93 -6.39 10.31
C MET A 918 -45.27 -6.35 11.68
N LYS A 919 -44.68 -7.47 12.13
CA LYS A 919 -43.92 -7.50 13.38
C LYS A 919 -42.73 -6.55 13.36
N LEU A 920 -41.99 -6.51 12.25
CA LEU A 920 -40.88 -5.58 12.04
C LEU A 920 -41.32 -4.12 12.09
N ALA A 921 -42.45 -3.81 11.45
CA ALA A 921 -43.01 -2.48 11.50
C ALA A 921 -43.45 -2.13 12.93
N ASP A 922 -44.21 -3.00 13.61
CA ASP A 922 -44.64 -2.76 14.99
C ASP A 922 -43.47 -2.59 15.99
N GLU A 923 -42.36 -3.32 15.83
CA GLU A 923 -41.17 -3.18 16.67
C GLU A 923 -40.41 -1.87 16.41
N ALA A 924 -40.34 -1.43 15.15
CA ALA A 924 -39.56 -0.27 14.74
C ALA A 924 -40.33 1.06 14.87
N CYS A 925 -41.66 1.01 14.97
CA CYS A 925 -42.52 2.18 15.10
C CYS A 925 -42.97 2.36 16.57
N PRO A 926 -42.50 3.38 17.33
CA PRO A 926 -42.86 3.53 18.74
C PRO A 926 -44.33 3.92 18.95
N LEU A 927 -44.98 3.25 19.91
CA LEU A 927 -46.31 3.64 20.44
C LEU A 927 -46.20 4.98 21.20
N GLU A 928 -47.01 5.97 20.83
CA GLU A 928 -47.18 7.17 21.64
C GLU A 928 -47.62 6.80 23.07
N LYS A 929 -46.75 6.99 24.06
CA LYS A 929 -47.16 7.00 25.46
C LYS A 929 -47.97 8.26 25.71
N ARG A 930 -49.29 8.13 25.80
CA ARG A 930 -50.17 9.13 26.45
C ARG A 930 -49.71 9.31 27.89
N CYS A 931 -49.06 10.44 28.19
CA CYS A 931 -48.72 10.80 29.56
C CYS A 931 -49.98 11.12 30.37
N VAL A 932 -50.25 10.30 31.39
CA VAL A 932 -51.11 10.67 32.52
C VAL A 932 -50.28 11.56 33.44
N CYS A 933 -50.83 12.71 33.80
CA CYS A 933 -50.17 13.74 34.58
C CYS A 933 -50.14 13.35 36.08
N GLU A 934 -48.95 13.26 36.68
CA GLU A 934 -48.78 13.47 38.12
C GLU A 934 -47.68 14.51 38.37
N LYS A 935 -47.96 15.37 39.35
CA LYS A 935 -47.34 16.67 39.58
C LYS A 935 -46.12 16.53 40.50
N GLY A 936 -44.91 16.63 39.96
CA GLY A 936 -43.66 16.71 40.74
C GLY A 936 -43.28 18.16 41.10
N GLU A 937 -42.68 18.34 42.28
CA GLU A 937 -42.42 19.65 42.92
C GLU A 937 -41.40 20.55 42.17
N ARG A 938 -41.51 21.87 42.44
CA ARG A 938 -40.78 22.96 41.76
C ARG A 938 -39.31 23.02 42.19
N GLY A 939 -38.38 22.84 41.25
CA GLY A 939 -36.96 23.16 41.44
C GLY A 939 -36.66 24.68 41.42
N PRO A 940 -35.55 25.14 42.01
CA PRO A 940 -35.22 26.57 42.13
C PRO A 940 -34.83 27.22 40.79
N SER A 941 -35.07 28.53 40.68
CA SER A 941 -34.83 29.32 39.47
C SER A 941 -33.35 29.43 39.07
N GLY A 942 -33.04 29.25 37.79
CA GLY A 942 -31.72 29.47 37.21
C GLY A 942 -31.35 30.95 37.02
N PRO A 943 -30.05 31.30 36.98
CA PRO A 943 -29.57 32.68 36.81
C PRO A 943 -29.71 33.21 35.37
N ALA A 944 -29.83 34.53 35.24
CA ALA A 944 -30.06 35.25 33.99
C ALA A 944 -28.89 35.17 32.98
N GLY A 945 -29.22 35.07 31.69
CA GLY A 945 -28.26 34.92 30.59
C GLY A 945 -27.44 36.18 30.28
N LYS A 946 -26.17 35.98 29.89
CA LYS A 946 -25.26 37.05 29.45
C LYS A 946 -25.39 37.34 27.95
N ARG A 947 -25.34 38.63 27.60
CA ARG A 947 -25.41 39.19 26.24
C ARG A 947 -24.15 38.84 25.42
N GLY A 948 -24.31 38.55 24.12
CA GLY A 948 -23.25 38.07 23.22
C GLY A 948 -22.14 39.09 22.91
N ARG A 949 -20.95 38.58 22.52
CA ARG A 949 -19.75 39.38 22.20
C ARG A 949 -19.70 39.78 20.71
N PRO A 950 -19.35 41.05 20.39
CA PRO A 950 -18.92 41.48 19.05
C PRO A 950 -17.54 40.90 18.67
N GLY A 951 -17.27 40.83 17.36
CA GLY A 951 -16.09 40.17 16.77
C GLY A 951 -14.74 40.86 17.02
N ASP A 952 -13.66 40.08 16.90
CA ASP A 952 -12.28 40.48 17.18
C ASP A 952 -11.57 41.06 15.95
N ASP A 953 -11.03 42.29 16.10
CA ASP A 953 -10.03 42.88 15.20
C ASP A 953 -8.60 42.50 15.66
N GLY A 954 -7.68 42.33 14.69
CA GLY A 954 -6.34 41.77 14.91
C GLY A 954 -5.36 42.69 15.67
N ASN A 955 -4.47 42.08 16.47
CA ASN A 955 -3.48 42.79 17.29
C ASN A 955 -2.16 43.10 16.55
N PRO A 956 -1.61 44.32 16.69
CA PRO A 956 -0.25 44.70 16.26
C PRO A 956 0.87 44.13 17.18
N GLY A 957 2.07 43.92 16.62
CA GLY A 957 3.21 43.30 17.29
C GLY A 957 3.89 44.10 18.41
N THR A 958 4.49 43.40 19.37
CA THR A 958 5.12 43.95 20.58
C THR A 958 6.54 44.49 20.37
N LYS A 959 6.79 45.70 20.85
CA LYS A 959 8.12 46.36 20.96
C LYS A 959 8.75 46.02 22.33
N GLY A 960 10.05 45.71 22.35
CA GLY A 960 10.76 45.12 23.51
C GLY A 960 10.92 46.04 24.74
N GLN A 961 11.04 45.41 25.93
CA GLN A 961 11.31 46.08 27.20
C GLN A 961 12.81 46.19 27.51
N LYS A 962 13.16 47.30 28.19
CA LYS A 962 14.49 47.69 28.68
C LYS A 962 14.73 47.08 30.07
N GLY A 963 15.94 46.60 30.35
CA GLY A 963 16.28 45.89 31.60
C GLY A 963 16.36 46.79 32.85
N GLU A 964 16.01 46.21 34.00
CA GLU A 964 16.16 46.80 35.34
C GLU A 964 17.33 46.18 36.12
N GLY A 965 17.95 46.99 36.98
CA GLY A 965 19.22 46.72 37.67
C GLY A 965 19.11 45.87 38.94
N GLY A 966 20.25 45.30 39.35
CA GLY A 966 20.35 44.30 40.43
C GLY A 966 20.29 44.86 41.87
N GLN A 967 19.89 43.99 42.80
CA GLN A 967 19.85 44.24 44.24
C GLN A 967 21.11 43.75 44.97
N PRO A 968 21.59 44.43 46.04
CA PRO A 968 22.74 43.99 46.85
C PRO A 968 22.39 42.90 47.88
N GLY A 969 23.38 42.08 48.24
CA GLY A 969 23.21 40.92 49.14
C GLY A 969 23.19 41.23 50.64
N LEU A 970 22.63 40.29 51.41
CA LEU A 970 22.59 40.30 52.89
C LEU A 970 23.68 39.38 53.49
N PRO A 971 24.35 39.75 54.60
CA PRO A 971 25.43 38.98 55.23
C PRO A 971 24.96 37.77 56.05
N GLY A 972 25.84 36.78 56.22
CA GLY A 972 25.57 35.49 56.86
C GLY A 972 25.58 35.49 58.40
N LEU A 973 25.04 34.40 58.97
CA LEU A 973 25.13 34.07 60.39
C LEU A 973 25.86 32.72 60.57
N ASN A 974 26.76 32.71 61.57
CA ASN A 974 27.70 31.65 61.92
C ASN A 974 27.05 30.46 62.63
N GLY A 975 27.76 29.33 62.60
CA GLY A 975 27.29 27.99 62.98
C GLY A 975 27.46 27.59 64.45
N GLY A 976 27.04 26.35 64.73
CA GLY A 976 27.34 25.59 65.96
C GLY A 976 27.99 24.25 65.62
N GLU A 977 29.01 23.88 66.39
CA GLU A 977 29.95 22.77 66.22
C GLU A 977 29.39 21.37 66.55
N GLY A 978 30.00 20.33 65.97
CA GLY A 978 29.60 18.90 66.08
C GLY A 978 30.50 18.03 66.99
N LYS A 979 30.19 16.72 67.12
CA LYS A 979 30.94 15.50 66.65
C LYS A 979 30.21 14.22 67.16
N SER A 980 30.30 12.99 66.61
CA SER A 980 31.27 12.33 65.71
C SER A 980 30.66 11.12 64.93
N GLY A 981 31.28 10.75 63.79
CA GLY A 981 30.79 9.86 62.70
C GLY A 981 31.05 8.34 62.81
N SER A 982 30.68 7.55 61.78
CA SER A 982 31.47 7.19 60.56
C SER A 982 30.57 6.38 59.58
N ARG A 983 30.79 6.13 58.28
CA ARG A 983 31.61 6.62 57.13
C ARG A 983 31.02 5.87 55.89
N GLY A 984 30.99 6.50 54.71
CA GLY A 984 30.76 5.83 53.42
C GLY A 984 30.61 6.85 52.29
N GLU A 985 31.38 6.70 51.22
CA GLU A 985 31.67 7.75 50.21
C GLU A 985 30.55 8.04 49.20
N LYS A 986 30.73 9.20 48.56
CA LYS A 986 29.78 10.06 47.84
C LYS A 986 29.66 9.64 46.37
N GLY A 987 28.43 9.48 45.86
CA GLY A 987 28.16 9.42 44.42
C GLY A 987 28.23 10.82 43.79
N GLU A 988 28.84 10.92 42.62
CA GLU A 988 28.96 12.16 41.86
C GLU A 988 27.61 12.63 41.29
N ARG A 989 27.45 13.95 41.24
CA ARG A 989 26.28 14.69 40.73
C ARG A 989 26.29 14.65 39.20
N GLY A 990 25.16 14.30 38.59
CA GLY A 990 24.98 14.36 37.14
C GLY A 990 25.26 15.75 36.56
N GLU A 991 25.94 15.80 35.43
CA GLU A 991 26.30 17.02 34.71
C GLU A 991 25.08 17.65 34.03
N CYS A 992 25.00 18.99 34.11
CA CYS A 992 24.06 19.81 33.35
C CYS A 992 24.35 19.72 31.84
N GLY A 993 23.30 19.73 31.01
CA GLY A 993 23.41 19.80 29.56
C GLY A 993 24.18 21.04 29.07
N MET A 994 24.87 20.89 27.94
CA MET A 994 25.64 21.95 27.29
C MET A 994 24.74 23.09 26.76
N PRO A 995 25.15 24.36 26.88
CA PRO A 995 24.52 25.48 26.19
C PRO A 995 24.61 25.34 24.66
N GLY A 996 23.57 25.77 23.95
CA GLY A 996 23.52 25.76 22.49
C GLY A 996 24.59 26.65 21.84
N VAL A 997 25.08 26.22 20.67
CA VAL A 997 26.11 26.90 19.88
C VAL A 997 25.53 28.17 19.24
N LYS A 998 26.25 29.28 19.33
CA LYS A 998 25.93 30.57 18.68
C LYS A 998 26.07 30.42 17.16
N GLY A 999 25.05 30.77 16.39
CA GLY A 999 25.07 30.69 14.93
C GLY A 999 26.07 31.67 14.29
N ASP A 1000 26.64 31.27 13.15
CA ASP A 1000 27.56 32.09 12.35
C ASP A 1000 26.85 33.29 11.70
N ARG A 1001 27.59 34.39 11.56
CA ARG A 1001 27.14 35.64 10.92
C ARG A 1001 27.00 35.40 9.41
N GLY A 1002 25.82 35.66 8.85
CA GLY A 1002 25.60 35.61 7.40
C GLY A 1002 26.44 36.66 6.64
N PRO A 1003 26.75 36.44 5.35
CA PRO A 1003 27.52 37.39 4.54
C PRO A 1003 26.71 38.68 4.29
N GLU A 1004 27.42 39.82 4.21
CA GLU A 1004 26.82 41.12 3.89
C GLU A 1004 26.25 41.14 2.46
N GLY A 1005 25.01 41.60 2.31
CA GLY A 1005 24.38 41.82 1.01
C GLY A 1005 24.93 43.08 0.32
N PRO A 1006 24.85 43.18 -1.02
CA PRO A 1006 25.34 44.35 -1.75
C PRO A 1006 24.47 45.59 -1.46
N VAL A 1007 25.11 46.76 -1.45
CA VAL A 1007 24.48 48.06 -1.18
C VAL A 1007 23.48 48.40 -2.29
N GLY A 1008 22.20 48.56 -1.93
CA GLY A 1008 21.16 49.05 -2.83
C GLY A 1008 21.29 50.56 -3.08
N VAL A 1009 21.10 50.98 -4.32
CA VAL A 1009 21.16 52.39 -4.76
C VAL A 1009 20.01 53.21 -4.18
N SER A 1010 20.31 54.41 -3.70
CA SER A 1010 19.35 55.33 -3.07
C SER A 1010 18.32 55.87 -4.07
N GLY A 1011 17.03 55.72 -3.77
CA GLY A 1011 15.93 56.28 -4.57
C GLY A 1011 15.63 57.74 -4.21
N ASN A 1012 15.30 58.57 -5.21
CA ASN A 1012 15.03 60.00 -5.03
C ASN A 1012 13.73 60.29 -4.27
N ARG A 1013 13.76 61.36 -3.48
CA ARG A 1013 12.67 61.83 -2.61
C ARG A 1013 11.47 62.37 -3.42
N GLY A 1014 10.28 61.83 -3.19
CA GLY A 1014 9.02 62.36 -3.75
C GLY A 1014 8.56 63.65 -3.04
N LEU A 1015 7.92 64.54 -3.79
CA LEU A 1015 7.51 65.89 -3.39
C LEU A 1015 6.33 65.93 -2.39
N GLN A 1016 6.34 66.94 -1.51
CA GLN A 1016 5.36 67.17 -0.46
C GLN A 1016 4.07 67.82 -1.01
N GLY A 1017 2.90 67.23 -0.71
CA GLY A 1017 1.59 67.80 -1.02
C GLY A 1017 1.15 68.87 -0.01
N LEU A 1018 0.44 69.90 -0.51
CA LEU A 1018 0.02 71.10 0.23
C LEU A 1018 -1.15 70.83 1.20
N PRO A 1019 -1.26 71.58 2.32
CA PRO A 1019 -2.39 71.47 3.26
C PRO A 1019 -3.70 72.00 2.66
N GLY A 1020 -4.81 71.28 2.88
CA GLY A 1020 -6.16 71.74 2.59
C GLY A 1020 -6.71 72.71 3.65
N PRO A 1021 -7.58 73.67 3.27
CA PRO A 1021 -8.03 74.76 4.13
C PRO A 1021 -9.04 74.35 5.21
N ASN A 1022 -9.09 75.09 6.31
CA ASN A 1022 -10.11 74.95 7.36
C ASN A 1022 -11.48 75.41 6.85
N GLY A 1023 -12.50 74.57 7.04
CA GLY A 1023 -13.90 74.88 6.78
C GLY A 1023 -14.64 75.39 8.03
N ASP A 1024 -15.69 76.17 7.77
CA ASP A 1024 -16.27 77.20 8.63
C ASP A 1024 -17.00 76.73 9.90
N ILE A 1025 -17.01 77.61 10.91
CA ILE A 1025 -17.73 77.45 12.18
C ILE A 1025 -19.22 77.78 11.97
N GLY A 1026 -20.09 76.80 12.23
CA GLY A 1026 -21.55 76.93 12.28
C GLY A 1026 -22.11 76.88 13.71
N PRO A 1027 -23.34 77.34 13.91
CA PRO A 1027 -23.74 78.26 14.99
C PRO A 1027 -24.02 77.62 16.36
N GLN A 1028 -23.88 78.43 17.42
CA GLN A 1028 -24.14 78.05 18.81
C GLN A 1028 -25.62 78.20 19.20
N GLY A 1029 -26.19 77.17 19.83
CA GLY A 1029 -27.36 77.24 20.70
C GLY A 1029 -28.17 75.94 20.72
N PRO A 1030 -28.94 75.60 21.79
CA PRO A 1030 -29.14 76.28 23.08
C PRO A 1030 -28.58 75.48 24.28
N ALA A 1031 -28.39 76.14 25.43
CA ALA A 1031 -27.93 75.48 26.65
C ALA A 1031 -29.00 74.55 27.24
N GLY A 1032 -28.70 73.26 27.36
CA GLY A 1032 -29.62 72.25 27.88
C GLY A 1032 -28.89 71.23 28.76
N HIS A 1033 -29.24 71.22 30.05
CA HIS A 1033 -28.70 70.35 31.09
C HIS A 1033 -29.25 68.92 30.99
N LYS A 1034 -28.36 67.94 30.82
CA LYS A 1034 -28.13 66.83 31.76
C LYS A 1034 -26.96 65.97 31.31
#